data_AF-A0AA97PFH8-F1
#
_entry.id   AF-A0AA97PFH8-F1
#
_cell.length_a   1.000
_cell.length_b   1.000
_cell.length_c   1.000
_cell.angle_alpha   90.00
_cell.angle_beta   90.00
_cell.angle_gamma   90.00
#
_symmetry.space_group_name_H-M   'P 1'
#
loop_
_entity.id
_entity.type
_entity.pdbx_description
1 polymer ?
#
loop_
_entity_poly.entity_id
_entity_poly.type
_entity_poly.pdbx_seq_one_letter_code
_entity_poly.pdbx_strand_id
1 'polypeptide(L)'
;MTDRSYSIREEADRIFRDVLLKDTRLHLPSKVHSAASNTSFLQSTIDTPYIPVPLKFTETSSALWALAATIGSAIAKDRYNTEQKATVNTDIASLFLFSAACARVNGKTIGDPAVAARYTKYDLGRMHDPWRRFCTNIYPTRDGKWFHLHGSMNSDRSLTMVDLPKENPGLASTEDIVKKYCDTARQFDSDWLDAEANEHYRQAGTVCLTREEFLATEHGKATVDHPIYFLERRDVDVLPPVPYPSVTGKQRPLEGLKMLDLSRAIAAPTIAKLAALFGATVIRVSNDQLPDMGPLLVDGNLGKRDVTLNLKTDEGRAALKRLIEGADIVLDGYRPGTLDRLGFGADYVHALGRRRGKGIVFVRENCYGWEGPWAKRSGWQQISDCVTGVSWIMGRFLGLDEPVIPLLPNSDYQTGLVGFIGLLAAVDKRATEGGNHLVSVSLNQYNNFLLSLGEHTPEVKKHLLDLHPGFKPRHYDDMTNMFGLAVSTLQTNVPRLFRPSYFGNISSRFGGDRNDTLTYVLGAASYDASKLGYDIGSCFLGQYEPEWPEGEVGKAAEGITSRMGTPWRDVMNNPYVRAPVPARETAGERDGGGRVASDVDVWDMSNFHDDEQKAAPCIKCFEFKLFKSEDLWRTATKSKGPVLNNPGPWATCSQLTKVEFSCATNSKRVTPNQANHVPSTVGNIL
;
A
#
# COMPACT_ATOMS: atom_id res chain seq x y z
N MET A 1 -8.57 -44.95 1.49
CA MET A 1 -7.30 -44.21 1.69
C MET A 1 -7.49 -43.29 2.89
N THR A 2 -6.48 -43.06 3.71
CA THR A 2 -6.60 -42.17 4.87
C THR A 2 -6.72 -40.72 4.41
N ASP A 3 -7.84 -40.08 4.74
CA ASP A 3 -8.05 -38.66 4.53
C ASP A 3 -6.98 -37.87 5.31
N ARG A 4 -6.18 -37.06 4.59
CA ARG A 4 -5.21 -36.15 5.21
C ARG A 4 -5.91 -34.82 5.42
N SER A 5 -6.19 -34.51 6.68
CA SER A 5 -6.62 -33.17 7.09
C SER A 5 -5.69 -32.11 6.51
N TYR A 6 -6.25 -31.17 5.76
CA TYR A 6 -5.51 -30.09 5.10
C TYR A 6 -4.58 -29.34 6.07
N SER A 7 -3.32 -29.14 5.65
CA SER A 7 -2.29 -28.40 6.40
C SER A 7 -1.83 -27.17 5.62
N ILE A 8 -1.90 -26.00 6.26
CA ILE A 8 -1.36 -24.72 5.77
C ILE A 8 0.13 -24.88 5.44
N ARG A 9 0.90 -25.58 6.29
CA ARG A 9 2.35 -25.75 6.11
C ARG A 9 2.70 -26.75 5.01
N GLU A 10 1.96 -27.86 4.86
CA GLU A 10 2.19 -28.79 3.74
C GLU A 10 1.88 -28.09 2.40
N GLU A 11 0.78 -27.33 2.30
CA GLU A 11 0.44 -26.59 1.07
C GLU A 11 1.38 -25.40 0.82
N ALA A 12 1.83 -24.67 1.86
CA ALA A 12 2.83 -23.62 1.71
C ALA A 12 4.19 -24.16 1.25
N ASP A 13 4.63 -25.31 1.76
CA ASP A 13 5.87 -25.97 1.33
C ASP A 13 5.74 -26.49 -0.12
N ARG A 14 4.57 -27.03 -0.51
CA ARG A 14 4.27 -27.39 -1.90
C ARG A 14 4.29 -26.18 -2.84
N ILE A 15 3.64 -25.07 -2.49
CA ILE A 15 3.67 -23.84 -3.30
C ILE A 15 5.11 -23.32 -3.43
N PHE A 16 5.88 -23.34 -2.34
CA PHE A 16 7.28 -22.93 -2.32
C PHE A 16 8.18 -23.82 -3.19
N ARG A 17 8.14 -25.15 -3.01
CA ARG A 17 9.09 -26.08 -3.64
C ARG A 17 8.64 -26.60 -5.01
N ASP A 18 7.36 -26.83 -5.21
CA ASP A 18 6.83 -27.45 -6.44
C ASP A 18 6.28 -26.45 -7.45
N VAL A 19 5.96 -25.21 -7.04
CA VAL A 19 5.54 -24.14 -7.94
C VAL A 19 6.63 -23.07 -8.05
N LEU A 20 6.88 -22.30 -6.98
CA LEU A 20 7.74 -21.12 -7.02
C LEU A 20 9.21 -21.45 -7.35
N LEU A 21 9.81 -22.46 -6.71
CA LEU A 21 11.19 -22.87 -7.01
C LEU A 21 11.36 -23.65 -8.32
N LYS A 22 10.27 -24.02 -9.01
CA LYS A 22 10.34 -24.71 -10.31
C LYS A 22 9.96 -23.82 -11.49
N ASP A 23 9.43 -22.63 -11.25
CA ASP A 23 9.15 -21.66 -12.31
C ASP A 23 10.44 -21.02 -12.85
N THR A 24 10.96 -21.60 -13.94
CA THR A 24 12.17 -21.14 -14.61
C THR A 24 12.10 -19.71 -15.15
N ARG A 25 10.88 -19.15 -15.31
CA ARG A 25 10.64 -17.76 -15.75
C ARG A 25 11.05 -16.74 -14.68
N LEU A 26 11.21 -17.17 -13.42
CA LEU A 26 11.72 -16.32 -12.33
C LEU A 26 13.25 -16.20 -12.34
N HIS A 27 13.95 -16.96 -13.20
CA HIS A 27 15.39 -16.87 -13.43
C HIS A 27 16.25 -16.95 -12.15
N LEU A 28 15.79 -17.71 -11.15
CA LEU A 28 16.44 -17.90 -9.86
C LEU A 28 17.83 -18.54 -10.02
N PRO A 29 18.90 -17.98 -9.41
CA PRO A 29 20.22 -18.60 -9.42
C PRO A 29 20.24 -19.97 -8.72
N SER A 30 21.08 -20.90 -9.18
CA SER A 30 21.22 -22.25 -8.63
C SER A 30 21.45 -22.29 -7.11
N LYS A 31 22.20 -21.32 -6.56
CA LYS A 31 22.41 -21.15 -5.12
C LYS A 31 21.12 -20.94 -4.30
N VAL A 32 20.04 -20.43 -4.90
CA VAL A 32 18.72 -20.31 -4.27
C VAL A 32 18.10 -21.70 -4.09
N HIS A 33 18.20 -22.58 -5.09
CA HIS A 33 17.73 -23.97 -4.98
C HIS A 33 18.54 -24.73 -3.91
N SER A 34 19.86 -24.50 -3.82
CA SER A 34 20.68 -25.05 -2.74
C SER A 34 20.28 -24.53 -1.35
N ALA A 35 20.01 -23.22 -1.22
CA ALA A 35 19.58 -22.63 0.06
C ALA A 35 18.17 -23.07 0.48
N ALA A 36 17.34 -23.56 -0.44
CA ALA A 36 15.98 -24.01 -0.16
C ALA A 36 15.91 -25.21 0.80
N SER A 37 16.94 -26.06 0.84
CA SER A 37 17.02 -27.17 1.81
C SER A 37 17.11 -26.69 3.25
N ASN A 38 17.64 -25.49 3.47
CA ASN A 38 17.76 -24.83 4.77
C ASN A 38 16.57 -23.90 5.08
N THR A 39 15.52 -23.89 4.24
CA THR A 39 14.30 -23.10 4.44
C THR A 39 13.15 -23.99 4.92
N SER A 40 12.48 -23.61 6.02
CA SER A 40 11.48 -24.43 6.71
C SER A 40 10.35 -23.61 7.35
N PHE A 41 9.25 -24.27 7.73
CA PHE A 41 8.08 -23.64 8.38
C PHE A 41 8.00 -23.97 9.87
N LEU A 42 7.69 -22.96 10.69
CA LEU A 42 7.65 -23.05 12.15
C LEU A 42 6.48 -23.92 12.63
N GLN A 43 6.78 -25.01 13.33
CA GLN A 43 5.81 -26.03 13.74
C GLN A 43 4.82 -25.59 14.84
N SER A 44 5.07 -24.49 15.55
CA SER A 44 4.22 -23.98 16.66
C SER A 44 3.14 -22.97 16.22
N THR A 45 2.98 -22.80 14.91
CA THR A 45 1.94 -22.01 14.25
C THR A 45 0.61 -22.78 14.16
N ILE A 46 -0.46 -22.09 13.78
CA ILE A 46 -1.75 -22.67 13.43
C ILE A 46 -1.63 -23.29 12.02
N ASP A 47 -2.18 -24.49 11.84
CA ASP A 47 -1.99 -25.29 10.62
C ASP A 47 -3.29 -25.66 9.88
N THR A 48 -4.44 -25.45 10.51
CA THR A 48 -5.77 -25.56 9.89
C THR A 48 -6.20 -24.19 9.37
N PRO A 49 -6.76 -24.04 8.15
CA PRO A 49 -7.23 -22.75 7.62
C PRO A 49 -8.15 -21.99 8.58
N TYR A 50 -7.92 -20.68 8.71
CA TYR A 50 -8.58 -19.81 9.70
C TYR A 50 -8.92 -18.39 9.21
N ILE A 51 -8.74 -18.09 7.92
CA ILE A 51 -9.19 -16.83 7.31
C ILE A 51 -10.43 -17.16 6.48
N PRO A 52 -11.60 -16.52 6.68
CA PRO A 52 -12.83 -16.89 5.99
C PRO A 52 -12.84 -16.39 4.54
N VAL A 53 -12.05 -17.05 3.70
CA VAL A 53 -11.92 -16.84 2.25
C VAL A 53 -11.79 -18.21 1.55
N PRO A 54 -12.22 -18.35 0.28
CA PRO A 54 -12.12 -19.61 -0.46
C PRO A 54 -10.73 -19.88 -1.07
N LEU A 55 -9.78 -18.96 -0.93
CA LEU A 55 -8.49 -18.95 -1.60
C LEU A 55 -7.33 -18.92 -0.60
N LYS A 56 -6.19 -19.50 -0.99
CA LYS A 56 -5.06 -19.93 -0.15
C LYS A 56 -4.15 -18.80 0.35
N PHE A 57 -4.72 -17.79 1.02
CA PHE A 57 -4.05 -16.52 1.35
C PHE A 57 -2.88 -16.70 2.32
N THR A 58 -3.04 -17.52 3.37
CA THR A 58 -1.95 -17.78 4.34
C THR A 58 -0.81 -18.57 3.69
N GLU A 59 -1.15 -19.52 2.82
CA GLU A 59 -0.22 -20.43 2.17
C GLU A 59 0.61 -19.71 1.10
N THR A 60 -0.01 -18.87 0.26
CA THR A 60 0.75 -18.03 -0.69
C THR A 60 1.65 -17.05 0.04
N SER A 61 1.16 -16.40 1.10
CA SER A 61 1.99 -15.48 1.91
C SER A 61 3.19 -16.23 2.50
N SER A 62 2.95 -17.39 3.09
CA SER A 62 4.00 -18.22 3.69
C SER A 62 5.02 -18.72 2.66
N ALA A 63 4.57 -19.16 1.48
CA ALA A 63 5.43 -19.65 0.40
C ALA A 63 6.27 -18.54 -0.24
N LEU A 64 5.70 -17.35 -0.42
CA LEU A 64 6.41 -16.16 -0.91
C LEU A 64 7.41 -15.65 0.13
N TRP A 65 7.05 -15.64 1.43
CA TRP A 65 7.99 -15.36 2.52
C TRP A 65 9.14 -16.39 2.59
N ALA A 66 8.87 -17.66 2.29
CA ALA A 66 9.91 -18.69 2.16
C ALA A 66 10.87 -18.36 1.02
N LEU A 67 10.38 -18.08 -0.20
CA LEU A 67 11.23 -17.71 -1.33
C LEU A 67 12.05 -16.44 -1.05
N ALA A 68 11.44 -15.40 -0.47
CA ALA A 68 12.16 -14.18 -0.07
C ALA A 68 13.29 -14.47 0.94
N ALA A 69 13.04 -15.36 1.90
CA ALA A 69 14.04 -15.78 2.87
C ALA A 69 15.15 -16.64 2.24
N THR A 70 14.82 -17.55 1.32
CA THR A 70 15.79 -18.38 0.62
C THR A 70 16.75 -17.54 -0.22
N ILE A 71 16.24 -16.56 -0.98
CA ILE A 71 17.09 -15.64 -1.75
C ILE A 71 17.92 -14.76 -0.81
N GLY A 72 17.33 -14.24 0.27
CA GLY A 72 18.06 -13.49 1.29
C GLY A 72 19.20 -14.29 1.95
N SER A 73 18.99 -15.59 2.18
CA SER A 73 20.02 -16.51 2.66
C SER A 73 21.13 -16.76 1.62
N ALA A 74 20.78 -16.92 0.35
CA ALA A 74 21.75 -17.08 -0.74
C ALA A 74 22.58 -15.80 -0.97
N ILE A 75 21.99 -14.62 -0.76
CA ILE A 75 22.73 -13.34 -0.77
C ILE A 75 23.66 -13.24 0.46
N ALA A 76 23.21 -13.65 1.65
CA ALA A 76 24.05 -13.62 2.85
C ALA A 76 25.25 -14.59 2.76
N LYS A 77 25.08 -15.75 2.11
CA LYS A 77 26.17 -16.66 1.80
C LYS A 77 27.25 -15.98 0.95
N ASP A 78 26.88 -15.35 -0.14
CA ASP A 78 27.84 -14.71 -1.05
C ASP A 78 28.47 -13.44 -0.45
N ARG A 79 27.69 -12.65 0.31
CA ARG A 79 28.16 -11.39 0.94
C ARG A 79 29.07 -11.60 2.14
N TYR A 80 28.81 -12.63 2.95
CA TYR A 80 29.38 -12.76 4.30
C TYR A 80 30.01 -14.14 4.59
N ASN A 81 29.94 -15.08 3.63
CA ASN A 81 30.17 -16.52 3.83
C ASN A 81 29.25 -17.17 4.89
N THR A 82 28.14 -16.52 5.23
CA THR A 82 27.20 -16.97 6.27
C THR A 82 26.20 -17.96 5.68
N GLU A 83 26.36 -19.25 5.98
CA GLU A 83 25.25 -20.21 5.86
C GLU A 83 24.32 -20.06 7.05
N GLN A 84 23.02 -20.09 6.78
CA GLN A 84 21.98 -19.91 7.78
C GLN A 84 20.70 -20.66 7.41
N LYS A 85 19.87 -20.93 8.41
CA LYS A 85 18.56 -21.58 8.27
C LYS A 85 17.46 -20.54 8.28
N ALA A 86 16.66 -20.52 7.22
CA ALA A 86 15.47 -19.70 7.14
C ALA A 86 14.28 -20.41 7.79
N THR A 87 13.59 -19.74 8.71
CA THR A 87 12.35 -20.23 9.33
C THR A 87 11.21 -19.25 9.06
N VAL A 88 10.11 -19.74 8.47
CA VAL A 88 8.90 -18.95 8.20
C VAL A 88 7.81 -19.27 9.22
N ASN A 89 7.23 -18.21 9.79
CA ASN A 89 6.12 -18.26 10.72
C ASN A 89 4.81 -17.92 9.98
N THR A 90 3.97 -18.92 9.72
CA THR A 90 2.71 -18.80 8.98
C THR A 90 1.66 -17.92 9.71
N ASP A 91 1.66 -17.87 11.04
CA ASP A 91 0.81 -16.94 11.81
C ASP A 91 1.20 -15.48 11.50
N ILE A 92 2.51 -15.17 11.45
CA ILE A 92 3.00 -13.83 11.08
C ILE A 92 2.78 -13.54 9.59
N ALA A 93 2.93 -14.55 8.71
CA ALA A 93 2.63 -14.41 7.29
C ALA A 93 1.16 -14.04 7.04
N SER A 94 0.23 -14.46 7.90
CA SER A 94 -1.17 -13.99 7.89
C SER A 94 -1.32 -12.58 8.45
N LEU A 95 -0.73 -12.26 9.61
CA LEU A 95 -0.77 -10.89 10.19
C LEU A 95 -0.20 -9.84 9.24
N PHE A 96 0.78 -10.20 8.41
CA PHE A 96 1.38 -9.35 7.38
C PHE A 96 0.34 -8.83 6.37
N LEU A 97 -0.64 -9.65 5.99
CA LEU A 97 -1.70 -9.29 5.01
C LEU A 97 -2.65 -8.19 5.51
N PHE A 98 -2.52 -7.76 6.76
CA PHE A 98 -3.26 -6.63 7.34
C PHE A 98 -2.43 -5.85 8.37
N SER A 99 -1.10 -5.78 8.20
CA SER A 99 -0.21 -5.22 9.22
C SER A 99 -0.53 -3.76 9.59
N ALA A 100 -1.10 -2.98 8.66
CA ALA A 100 -1.64 -1.64 8.94
C ALA A 100 -2.71 -1.65 10.04
N ALA A 101 -3.71 -2.55 9.96
CA ALA A 101 -4.76 -2.67 10.97
C ALA A 101 -4.24 -3.25 12.31
N CYS A 102 -3.12 -3.97 12.28
CA CYS A 102 -2.40 -4.42 13.48
C CYS A 102 -1.55 -3.33 14.15
N ALA A 103 -1.09 -2.31 13.42
CA ALA A 103 -0.15 -1.32 13.94
C ALA A 103 -0.74 -0.47 15.08
N ARG A 104 0.10 -0.06 16.04
CA ARG A 104 -0.30 0.77 17.19
C ARG A 104 0.66 1.93 17.42
N VAL A 105 0.15 3.09 17.81
CA VAL A 105 0.95 4.27 18.21
C VAL A 105 0.72 4.53 19.70
N ASN A 106 1.75 4.35 20.53
CA ASN A 106 1.67 4.34 21.99
C ASN A 106 0.58 3.39 22.51
N GLY A 107 0.48 2.19 21.93
CA GLY A 107 -0.55 1.18 22.25
C GLY A 107 -1.95 1.45 21.67
N LYS A 108 -2.25 2.66 21.18
CA LYS A 108 -3.53 3.01 20.55
C LYS A 108 -3.64 2.49 19.12
N THR A 109 -4.84 2.14 18.68
CA THR A 109 -5.12 1.73 17.28
C THR A 109 -4.94 2.92 16.32
N ILE A 110 -4.75 2.64 15.02
CA ILE A 110 -4.67 3.71 13.99
C ILE A 110 -5.96 4.54 13.90
N GLY A 111 -7.10 3.98 14.30
CA GLY A 111 -8.40 4.64 14.35
C GLY A 111 -8.72 5.35 15.67
N ASP A 112 -7.81 5.34 16.65
CA ASP A 112 -7.96 6.14 17.87
C ASP A 112 -7.97 7.64 17.51
N PRO A 113 -8.91 8.46 17.99
CA PRO A 113 -9.03 9.87 17.60
C PRO A 113 -7.74 10.70 17.79
N ALA A 114 -6.90 10.38 18.78
CA ALA A 114 -5.64 11.07 19.05
C ALA A 114 -4.46 10.57 18.17
N VAL A 115 -4.67 9.50 17.41
CA VAL A 115 -3.78 9.04 16.33
C VAL A 115 -4.32 9.55 14.98
N ALA A 116 -5.63 9.43 14.74
CA ALA A 116 -6.31 9.88 13.54
C ALA A 116 -6.10 11.37 13.25
N ALA A 117 -6.30 12.24 14.25
CA ALA A 117 -6.13 13.69 14.12
C ALA A 117 -4.71 14.13 13.72
N ARG A 118 -3.71 13.23 13.75
CA ARG A 118 -2.35 13.51 13.27
C ARG A 118 -2.21 13.39 11.75
N TYR A 119 -3.02 12.52 11.12
CA TYR A 119 -2.88 12.16 9.69
C TYR A 119 -4.06 12.59 8.81
N THR A 120 -5.22 12.99 9.38
CA THR A 120 -6.39 13.45 8.60
C THR A 120 -6.08 14.59 7.63
N LYS A 121 -5.07 15.42 7.92
CA LYS A 121 -4.58 16.48 7.02
C LYS A 121 -4.08 16.00 5.64
N TYR A 122 -3.78 14.71 5.47
CA TYR A 122 -3.38 14.14 4.17
C TYR A 122 -4.57 13.66 3.32
N ASP A 123 -5.78 13.61 3.91
CA ASP A 123 -7.02 13.25 3.21
C ASP A 123 -7.61 14.46 2.45
N LEU A 124 -6.87 14.93 1.44
CA LEU A 124 -7.30 16.05 0.60
C LEU A 124 -8.54 15.72 -0.25
N GLY A 125 -8.90 14.43 -0.38
CA GLY A 125 -10.07 13.96 -1.13
C GLY A 125 -11.33 13.70 -0.27
N ARG A 126 -11.20 13.78 1.06
CA ARG A 126 -12.22 13.37 2.04
C ARG A 126 -12.70 11.92 1.84
N MET A 127 -11.78 10.98 1.63
CA MET A 127 -12.06 9.55 1.47
C MET A 127 -12.72 8.90 2.69
N HIS A 128 -12.64 9.53 3.87
CA HIS A 128 -13.30 9.06 5.10
C HIS A 128 -14.73 9.59 5.29
N ASP A 129 -15.19 10.56 4.48
CA ASP A 129 -16.61 10.95 4.46
C ASP A 129 -17.46 9.78 3.91
N PRO A 130 -18.53 9.32 4.58
CA PRO A 130 -19.28 8.13 4.15
C PRO A 130 -19.80 8.21 2.71
N TRP A 131 -20.31 9.36 2.28
CA TRP A 131 -20.83 9.55 0.92
C TRP A 131 -19.70 9.37 -0.11
N ARG A 132 -18.55 10.00 0.10
CA ARG A 132 -17.37 9.90 -0.76
C ARG A 132 -16.67 8.54 -0.67
N ARG A 133 -16.71 7.88 0.49
CA ARG A 133 -16.17 6.53 0.73
C ARG A 133 -16.92 5.49 -0.09
N PHE A 134 -18.26 5.47 0.00
CA PHE A 134 -19.11 4.51 -0.71
C PHE A 134 -19.10 4.68 -2.25
N CYS A 135 -18.49 5.74 -2.79
CA CYS A 135 -18.11 5.81 -4.20
C CYS A 135 -17.07 4.72 -4.61
N THR A 136 -16.49 4.02 -3.64
CA THR A 136 -15.55 2.92 -3.82
C THR A 136 -16.20 1.60 -3.45
N ASN A 137 -16.98 1.01 -4.37
CA ASN A 137 -17.75 -0.21 -4.11
C ASN A 137 -18.25 -0.90 -5.38
N ILE A 138 -18.80 -2.11 -5.21
CA ILE A 138 -19.45 -2.85 -6.29
C ILE A 138 -20.95 -2.55 -6.33
N TYR A 139 -21.47 -2.23 -7.51
CA TYR A 139 -22.88 -1.89 -7.74
C TYR A 139 -23.45 -2.61 -8.98
N PRO A 140 -24.74 -3.01 -8.96
CA PRO A 140 -25.37 -3.69 -10.09
C PRO A 140 -25.69 -2.69 -11.21
N THR A 141 -25.51 -3.10 -12.46
CA THR A 141 -25.68 -2.26 -13.65
C THR A 141 -27.01 -2.53 -14.36
N ARG A 142 -27.34 -1.71 -15.37
CA ARG A 142 -28.58 -1.80 -16.14
C ARG A 142 -28.69 -3.09 -16.96
N ASP A 143 -27.55 -3.56 -17.47
CA ASP A 143 -27.38 -4.79 -18.24
C ASP A 143 -27.28 -6.07 -17.39
N GLY A 144 -27.59 -5.99 -16.09
CA GLY A 144 -27.66 -7.16 -15.19
C GLY A 144 -26.31 -7.69 -14.68
N LYS A 145 -25.20 -7.10 -15.12
CA LYS A 145 -23.85 -7.32 -14.57
C LYS A 145 -23.64 -6.49 -13.30
N TRP A 146 -22.39 -6.47 -12.84
CA TRP A 146 -21.92 -5.67 -11.70
C TRP A 146 -20.67 -4.88 -12.10
N PHE A 147 -20.50 -3.69 -11.53
CA PHE A 147 -19.39 -2.80 -11.78
C PHE A 147 -18.79 -2.28 -10.47
N HIS A 148 -17.47 -2.37 -10.31
CA HIS A 148 -16.77 -1.73 -9.19
C HIS A 148 -16.46 -0.28 -9.55
N LEU A 149 -17.28 0.65 -9.05
CA LEU A 149 -16.98 2.09 -9.07
C LEU A 149 -15.86 2.38 -8.06
N HIS A 150 -14.87 3.21 -8.38
CA HIS A 150 -13.75 3.48 -7.45
C HIS A 150 -13.47 4.97 -7.29
N GLY A 151 -13.55 5.47 -6.06
CA GLY A 151 -13.25 6.87 -5.73
C GLY A 151 -11.76 7.22 -5.76
N SER A 152 -10.86 6.23 -5.75
CA SER A 152 -9.43 6.43 -5.54
C SER A 152 -9.18 7.31 -4.29
N MET A 153 -8.22 8.25 -4.34
CA MET A 153 -8.01 9.25 -3.27
C MET A 153 -8.71 10.60 -3.55
N ASN A 154 -9.65 10.65 -4.50
CA ASN A 154 -10.55 11.79 -4.72
C ASN A 154 -11.73 11.35 -5.62
N SER A 155 -12.90 11.17 -5.02
CA SER A 155 -14.11 10.67 -5.68
C SER A 155 -14.82 11.65 -6.61
N ASP A 156 -14.38 12.92 -6.69
CA ASP A 156 -15.02 13.96 -7.52
C ASP A 156 -15.24 13.53 -8.97
N ARG A 157 -14.28 12.80 -9.56
CA ARG A 157 -14.38 12.31 -10.95
C ARG A 157 -15.47 11.25 -11.07
N SER A 158 -15.40 10.22 -10.24
CA SER A 158 -16.35 9.10 -10.20
C SER A 158 -17.79 9.58 -9.94
N LEU A 159 -17.97 10.56 -9.03
CA LEU A 159 -19.26 11.18 -8.74
C LEU A 159 -19.80 11.95 -9.96
N THR A 160 -18.97 12.78 -10.60
CA THR A 160 -19.36 13.57 -11.78
C THR A 160 -19.66 12.67 -12.99
N MET A 161 -19.00 11.51 -13.11
CA MET A 161 -19.20 10.53 -14.19
C MET A 161 -20.58 9.87 -14.18
N VAL A 162 -21.22 9.74 -13.01
CA VAL A 162 -22.54 9.10 -12.85
C VAL A 162 -23.62 10.06 -12.34
N ASP A 163 -23.47 11.36 -12.65
CA ASP A 163 -24.38 12.45 -12.29
C ASP A 163 -24.74 12.52 -10.79
N LEU A 164 -23.79 12.16 -9.93
CA LEU A 164 -23.94 12.28 -8.47
C LEU A 164 -23.34 13.58 -7.93
N PRO A 165 -24.01 14.22 -6.94
CA PRO A 165 -23.47 15.39 -6.29
C PRO A 165 -22.18 15.06 -5.54
N LYS A 166 -21.23 16.00 -5.57
CA LYS A 166 -19.94 15.88 -4.88
C LYS A 166 -20.07 15.76 -3.36
N GLU A 167 -21.15 16.29 -2.80
CA GLU A 167 -21.49 16.28 -1.39
C GLU A 167 -22.77 15.45 -1.17
N ASN A 168 -22.92 14.86 0.03
CA ASN A 168 -24.08 14.07 0.39
C ASN A 168 -25.39 14.91 0.24
N PRO A 169 -26.39 14.48 -0.55
CA PRO A 169 -27.64 15.21 -0.76
C PRO A 169 -28.62 15.10 0.42
N GLY A 170 -28.12 15.02 1.66
CA GLY A 170 -28.92 14.94 2.89
C GLY A 170 -29.33 13.53 3.32
N LEU A 171 -28.71 12.48 2.78
CA LEU A 171 -28.97 11.08 3.16
C LEU A 171 -28.41 10.80 4.56
N ALA A 172 -29.24 10.23 5.43
CA ALA A 172 -28.94 10.11 6.87
C ALA A 172 -28.33 8.76 7.27
N SER A 173 -28.58 7.69 6.50
CA SER A 173 -28.11 6.33 6.80
C SER A 173 -27.10 5.80 5.77
N THR A 174 -26.38 4.74 6.13
CA THR A 174 -25.49 4.02 5.18
C THR A 174 -26.31 3.33 4.10
N GLU A 175 -27.46 2.81 4.50
CA GLU A 175 -28.43 2.09 3.69
C GLU A 175 -29.02 2.99 2.59
N ASP A 176 -29.36 4.24 2.91
CA ASP A 176 -29.80 5.25 1.94
C ASP A 176 -28.70 5.60 0.94
N ILE A 177 -27.45 5.75 1.41
CA ILE A 177 -26.29 6.05 0.57
C ILE A 177 -26.02 4.91 -0.40
N VAL A 178 -25.92 3.67 0.10
CA VAL A 178 -25.74 2.45 -0.71
C VAL A 178 -26.88 2.29 -1.71
N LYS A 179 -28.13 2.50 -1.27
CA LYS A 179 -29.30 2.48 -2.16
C LYS A 179 -29.19 3.53 -3.28
N LYS A 180 -28.80 4.76 -2.97
CA LYS A 180 -28.62 5.82 -3.98
C LYS A 180 -27.54 5.49 -4.99
N TYR A 181 -26.44 4.85 -4.59
CA TYR A 181 -25.44 4.34 -5.53
C TYR A 181 -25.99 3.19 -6.40
N CYS A 182 -26.66 2.19 -5.82
CA CYS A 182 -27.33 1.12 -6.57
C CYS A 182 -28.34 1.64 -7.59
N ASP A 183 -29.20 2.58 -7.19
CA ASP A 183 -30.21 3.20 -8.06
C ASP A 183 -29.61 4.09 -9.16
N THR A 184 -28.35 4.50 -8.99
CA THR A 184 -27.60 5.27 -9.99
C THR A 184 -26.88 4.34 -10.96
N ALA A 185 -26.14 3.34 -10.47
CA ALA A 185 -25.43 2.37 -11.32
C ALA A 185 -26.36 1.60 -12.27
N ARG A 186 -27.57 1.27 -11.82
CA ARG A 186 -28.63 0.63 -12.64
C ARG A 186 -29.17 1.49 -13.80
N GLN A 187 -28.74 2.74 -13.95
CA GLN A 187 -29.11 3.58 -15.09
C GLN A 187 -28.17 3.40 -16.28
N PHE A 188 -27.01 2.80 -16.08
CA PHE A 188 -25.93 2.66 -17.06
C PHE A 188 -25.59 1.20 -17.33
N ASP A 189 -25.21 0.86 -18.55
CA ASP A 189 -24.66 -0.46 -18.88
C ASP A 189 -23.19 -0.54 -18.42
N SER A 190 -22.74 -1.73 -18.01
CA SER A 190 -21.39 -1.94 -17.49
C SER A 190 -20.28 -1.53 -18.47
N ASP A 191 -20.47 -1.78 -19.77
CA ASP A 191 -19.49 -1.47 -20.82
C ASP A 191 -19.34 0.05 -21.02
N TRP A 192 -20.41 0.84 -20.79
CA TRP A 192 -20.36 2.31 -20.77
C TRP A 192 -19.60 2.82 -19.54
N LEU A 193 -19.89 2.25 -18.35
CA LEU A 193 -19.19 2.60 -17.12
C LEU A 193 -17.68 2.29 -17.20
N ASP A 194 -17.30 1.19 -17.86
CA ASP A 194 -15.89 0.81 -18.04
C ASP A 194 -15.15 1.78 -18.98
N ALA A 195 -15.76 2.18 -20.10
CA ALA A 195 -15.22 3.14 -21.04
C ALA A 195 -15.09 4.55 -20.44
N GLU A 196 -16.16 5.09 -19.86
CA GLU A 196 -16.15 6.42 -19.24
C GLU A 196 -15.14 6.51 -18.09
N ALA A 197 -15.11 5.50 -17.21
CA ALA A 197 -14.17 5.48 -16.10
C ALA A 197 -12.72 5.47 -16.60
N ASN A 198 -12.36 4.52 -17.46
CA ASN A 198 -10.96 4.26 -17.78
C ASN A 198 -10.39 5.19 -18.86
N GLU A 199 -11.19 5.58 -19.86
CA GLU A 199 -10.70 6.28 -21.05
C GLU A 199 -10.90 7.80 -20.95
N HIS A 200 -12.11 8.22 -20.60
CA HIS A 200 -12.50 9.63 -20.50
C HIS A 200 -12.09 10.25 -19.15
N TYR A 201 -12.65 9.77 -18.04
CA TYR A 201 -12.36 10.30 -16.70
C TYR A 201 -10.98 9.86 -16.17
N ARG A 202 -10.38 8.81 -16.76
CA ARG A 202 -9.10 8.19 -16.36
C ARG A 202 -9.04 7.94 -14.86
N GLN A 203 -10.09 7.30 -14.39
CA GLN A 203 -10.40 6.97 -13.01
C GLN A 203 -10.52 5.45 -12.90
N ALA A 204 -10.23 4.90 -11.74
CA ALA A 204 -10.35 3.45 -11.55
C ALA A 204 -11.82 3.02 -11.59
N GLY A 205 -12.08 1.94 -12.32
CA GLY A 205 -13.39 1.29 -12.42
C GLY A 205 -13.26 0.05 -13.30
N THR A 206 -14.10 -0.97 -13.08
CA THR A 206 -14.11 -2.18 -13.90
C THR A 206 -15.41 -2.98 -13.76
N VAL A 207 -15.76 -3.73 -14.81
CA VAL A 207 -16.80 -4.76 -14.74
C VAL A 207 -16.31 -5.91 -13.85
N CYS A 208 -17.17 -6.40 -12.97
CA CYS A 208 -16.87 -7.58 -12.15
C CYS A 208 -17.06 -8.84 -12.99
N LEU A 209 -15.99 -9.30 -13.63
CA LEU A 209 -15.99 -10.48 -14.50
C LEU A 209 -15.84 -11.77 -13.68
N THR A 210 -16.49 -12.85 -14.10
CA THR A 210 -16.11 -14.20 -13.66
C THR A 210 -14.71 -14.58 -14.18
N ARG A 211 -14.15 -15.68 -13.67
CA ARG A 211 -12.82 -16.13 -14.12
C ARG A 211 -12.83 -16.50 -15.60
N GLU A 212 -13.92 -17.12 -16.02
CA GLU A 212 -14.19 -17.60 -17.37
C GLU A 212 -14.31 -16.44 -18.35
N GLU A 213 -15.05 -15.38 -17.98
CA GLU A 213 -15.16 -14.15 -18.76
C GLU A 213 -13.82 -13.40 -18.85
N PHE A 214 -13.07 -13.28 -17.74
CA PHE A 214 -11.74 -12.66 -17.76
C PHE A 214 -10.82 -13.34 -18.78
N LEU A 215 -10.74 -14.67 -18.74
CA LEU A 215 -9.92 -15.47 -19.66
C LEU A 215 -10.39 -15.39 -21.12
N ALA A 216 -11.66 -15.06 -21.36
CA ALA A 216 -12.19 -14.82 -22.71
C ALA A 216 -11.79 -13.44 -23.28
N THR A 217 -11.38 -12.48 -22.45
CA THR A 217 -10.91 -11.16 -22.90
C THR A 217 -9.49 -11.18 -23.45
N GLU A 218 -9.15 -10.24 -24.34
CA GLU A 218 -7.79 -10.07 -24.86
C GLU A 218 -6.76 -9.76 -23.76
N HIS A 219 -7.19 -9.10 -22.68
CA HIS A 219 -6.30 -8.82 -21.54
C HIS A 219 -6.04 -10.05 -20.67
N GLY A 220 -7.06 -10.88 -20.46
CA GLY A 220 -6.89 -12.18 -19.79
C GLY A 220 -5.99 -13.12 -20.58
N LYS A 221 -6.21 -13.23 -21.91
CA LYS A 221 -5.35 -14.01 -22.81
C LYS A 221 -3.89 -13.56 -22.77
N ALA A 222 -3.65 -12.24 -22.78
CA ALA A 222 -2.30 -11.70 -22.66
C ALA A 222 -1.65 -12.00 -21.30
N THR A 223 -2.38 -11.83 -20.19
CA THR A 223 -1.77 -11.78 -18.85
C THR A 223 -1.90 -13.04 -17.99
N VAL A 224 -2.63 -14.07 -18.43
CA VAL A 224 -2.90 -15.28 -17.62
C VAL A 224 -1.65 -16.10 -17.28
N ASP A 225 -0.76 -16.35 -18.24
CA ASP A 225 0.44 -17.17 -18.07
C ASP A 225 1.71 -16.32 -17.80
N HIS A 226 1.52 -15.14 -17.24
CA HIS A 226 2.65 -14.33 -16.78
C HIS A 226 3.28 -14.95 -15.52
N PRO A 227 4.62 -14.92 -15.38
CA PRO A 227 5.26 -15.17 -14.10
C PRO A 227 4.82 -14.13 -13.07
N ILE A 228 4.97 -14.45 -11.78
CA ILE A 228 4.60 -13.54 -10.68
C ILE A 228 5.31 -12.17 -10.78
N TYR A 229 6.54 -12.12 -11.30
CA TYR A 229 7.22 -10.91 -11.72
C TYR A 229 8.02 -11.16 -13.01
N PHE A 230 8.24 -10.12 -13.80
CA PHE A 230 9.27 -10.09 -14.84
C PHE A 230 10.56 -9.49 -14.31
N LEU A 231 11.71 -9.97 -14.80
CA LEU A 231 13.03 -9.43 -14.52
C LEU A 231 13.83 -9.28 -15.82
N GLU A 232 13.83 -8.08 -16.37
CA GLU A 232 14.65 -7.72 -17.54
C GLU A 232 16.05 -7.28 -17.10
N ARG A 233 17.09 -7.78 -17.76
CA ARG A 233 18.46 -7.23 -17.67
C ARG A 233 18.75 -6.40 -18.92
N ARG A 234 19.35 -5.22 -18.74
CA ARG A 234 19.68 -4.25 -19.80
C ARG A 234 21.12 -3.76 -19.66
N ASP A 235 21.65 -3.13 -20.71
CA ASP A 235 23.00 -2.54 -20.73
C ASP A 235 24.13 -3.53 -20.36
N VAL A 236 23.99 -4.79 -20.81
CA VAL A 236 24.83 -5.93 -20.44
C VAL A 236 26.31 -5.69 -20.72
N ASP A 237 26.63 -5.20 -21.92
CA ASP A 237 28.01 -5.13 -22.43
C ASP A 237 28.78 -3.88 -21.97
N VAL A 238 28.13 -2.97 -21.22
CA VAL A 238 28.67 -1.65 -20.85
C VAL A 238 28.65 -1.36 -19.35
N LEU A 239 28.05 -2.22 -18.53
CA LEU A 239 27.97 -2.03 -17.08
C LEU A 239 28.45 -3.29 -16.31
N PRO A 240 29.60 -3.22 -15.61
CA PRO A 240 30.16 -4.38 -14.91
C PRO A 240 29.31 -4.81 -13.70
N PRO A 241 29.57 -6.00 -13.12
CA PRO A 241 29.07 -6.38 -11.80
C PRO A 241 29.27 -5.25 -10.77
N VAL A 242 28.26 -5.03 -9.92
CA VAL A 242 28.26 -3.99 -8.89
C VAL A 242 28.32 -4.65 -7.51
N PRO A 243 29.52 -4.86 -6.92
CA PRO A 243 29.65 -5.51 -5.62
C PRO A 243 28.79 -4.85 -4.56
N TYR A 244 28.26 -5.68 -3.65
CA TYR A 244 27.57 -5.19 -2.47
C TYR A 244 28.48 -4.30 -1.62
N PRO A 245 27.97 -3.22 -1.00
CA PRO A 245 28.73 -2.43 -0.03
C PRO A 245 29.27 -3.30 1.11
N SER A 246 30.53 -3.07 1.49
CA SER A 246 31.12 -3.65 2.70
C SER A 246 30.44 -3.06 3.94
N VAL A 247 30.02 -3.93 4.87
CA VAL A 247 29.33 -3.52 6.10
C VAL A 247 29.85 -4.30 7.31
N THR A 248 29.93 -3.63 8.47
CA THR A 248 30.26 -4.23 9.78
C THR A 248 29.03 -4.46 10.66
N GLY A 249 27.83 -4.39 10.06
CA GLY A 249 26.54 -4.32 10.76
C GLY A 249 25.90 -5.68 11.07
N LYS A 250 24.56 -5.74 10.93
CA LYS A 250 23.71 -6.87 11.34
C LYS A 250 23.74 -8.07 10.37
N GLN A 251 24.61 -8.03 9.36
CA GLN A 251 24.69 -8.95 8.22
C GLN A 251 23.34 -9.19 7.54
N ARG A 252 22.51 -8.15 7.38
CA ARG A 252 21.23 -8.30 6.66
C ARG A 252 21.46 -8.32 5.14
N PRO A 253 20.62 -9.01 4.34
CA PRO A 253 20.93 -9.27 2.92
C PRO A 253 21.08 -8.01 2.06
N LEU A 254 20.34 -6.92 2.36
CA LEU A 254 20.39 -5.65 1.62
C LEU A 254 21.12 -4.54 2.38
N GLU A 255 21.82 -4.86 3.47
CA GLU A 255 22.48 -3.86 4.32
C GLU A 255 23.47 -2.99 3.54
N GLY A 256 23.35 -1.66 3.69
CA GLY A 256 24.17 -0.67 3.00
C GLY A 256 23.68 -0.24 1.61
N LEU A 257 22.67 -0.89 1.02
CA LEU A 257 22.08 -0.48 -0.26
C LEU A 257 21.10 0.69 -0.08
N LYS A 258 21.04 1.58 -1.07
CA LYS A 258 20.19 2.79 -1.06
C LYS A 258 18.96 2.61 -1.97
N MET A 259 17.76 2.73 -1.42
CA MET A 259 16.50 2.58 -2.17
C MET A 259 15.65 3.84 -2.13
N LEU A 260 15.23 4.31 -3.30
CA LEU A 260 14.33 5.44 -3.48
C LEU A 260 12.91 4.94 -3.77
N ASP A 261 11.95 5.36 -2.96
CA ASP A 261 10.55 4.91 -2.98
C ASP A 261 9.62 6.04 -3.45
N LEU A 262 9.10 5.92 -4.68
CA LEU A 262 8.14 6.83 -5.30
C LEU A 262 6.75 6.17 -5.30
N SER A 263 6.17 5.89 -4.13
CA SER A 263 4.90 5.17 -4.01
C SER A 263 3.95 5.62 -2.88
N ARG A 264 2.69 5.17 -2.97
CA ARG A 264 1.55 5.42 -2.06
C ARG A 264 0.68 4.15 -1.95
N ALA A 265 -0.34 4.18 -1.08
CA ALA A 265 -1.22 3.03 -0.77
C ALA A 265 -0.48 1.85 -0.10
N ILE A 266 -0.49 0.63 -0.66
CA ILE A 266 -0.02 -0.60 0.03
C ILE A 266 1.00 -1.41 -0.80
N ALA A 267 0.71 -1.78 -2.05
CA ALA A 267 1.53 -2.72 -2.83
C ALA A 267 3.00 -2.27 -3.00
N ALA A 268 3.28 -1.24 -3.80
CA ALA A 268 4.62 -0.67 -3.91
C ALA A 268 5.23 -0.25 -2.54
N PRO A 269 4.52 0.44 -1.62
CA PRO A 269 5.06 0.75 -0.29
C PRO A 269 5.55 -0.48 0.49
N THR A 270 4.94 -1.65 0.29
CA THR A 270 5.33 -2.91 0.91
C THR A 270 6.67 -3.43 0.34
N ILE A 271 6.95 -3.25 -0.95
CA ILE A 271 8.27 -3.59 -1.55
C ILE A 271 9.38 -2.85 -0.79
N ALA A 272 9.22 -1.54 -0.63
CA ALA A 272 10.20 -0.69 0.05
C ALA A 272 10.27 -0.96 1.56
N LYS A 273 9.14 -1.27 2.21
CA LYS A 273 9.10 -1.69 3.63
C LYS A 273 9.91 -2.98 3.85
N LEU A 274 9.74 -3.98 2.99
CA LEU A 274 10.50 -5.24 3.04
C LEU A 274 11.99 -5.04 2.75
N ALA A 275 12.34 -4.11 1.85
CA ALA A 275 13.73 -3.72 1.64
C ALA A 275 14.37 -3.12 2.90
N ALA A 276 13.65 -2.25 3.64
CA ALA A 276 14.12 -1.72 4.92
C ALA A 276 14.27 -2.81 6.00
N LEU A 277 13.34 -3.76 6.08
CA LEU A 277 13.42 -4.92 6.98
C LEU A 277 14.67 -5.78 6.72
N PHE A 278 15.07 -5.90 5.44
CA PHE A 278 16.28 -6.60 4.98
C PHE A 278 17.53 -5.69 4.95
N GLY A 279 17.45 -4.46 5.47
CA GLY A 279 18.58 -3.58 5.77
C GLY A 279 18.91 -2.49 4.73
N ALA A 280 18.09 -2.31 3.70
CA ALA A 280 18.27 -1.19 2.77
C ALA A 280 17.94 0.15 3.45
N THR A 281 18.73 1.19 3.17
CA THR A 281 18.41 2.57 3.53
C THR A 281 17.35 3.09 2.57
N VAL A 282 16.11 3.25 3.05
CA VAL A 282 14.99 3.71 2.22
C VAL A 282 14.70 5.20 2.43
N ILE A 283 14.65 5.94 1.32
CA ILE A 283 14.08 7.30 1.25
C ILE A 283 12.80 7.22 0.41
N ARG A 284 11.68 7.62 1.00
CA ARG A 284 10.40 7.82 0.33
C ARG A 284 10.26 9.28 -0.09
N VAL A 285 9.87 9.50 -1.34
CA VAL A 285 9.60 10.84 -1.88
C VAL A 285 8.09 11.07 -1.92
N SER A 286 7.65 12.03 -1.11
CA SER A 286 6.27 12.42 -0.94
C SER A 286 6.01 13.83 -1.47
N ASN A 287 4.75 14.27 -1.41
CA ASN A 287 4.35 15.65 -1.67
C ASN A 287 3.08 15.96 -0.86
N ASP A 288 3.10 17.00 -0.03
CA ASP A 288 1.96 17.36 0.84
C ASP A 288 0.77 18.00 0.10
N GLN A 289 0.97 18.42 -1.17
CA GLN A 289 -0.06 18.87 -2.09
C GLN A 289 -0.70 17.70 -2.88
N LEU A 290 -0.31 16.45 -2.61
CA LEU A 290 -0.94 15.25 -3.15
C LEU A 290 -1.65 14.49 -2.02
N PRO A 291 -2.85 13.91 -2.28
CA PRO A 291 -3.53 13.11 -1.27
C PRO A 291 -2.74 11.82 -1.00
N ASP A 292 -2.76 11.40 0.27
CA ASP A 292 -2.09 10.18 0.72
C ASP A 292 -2.91 9.49 1.83
N MET A 293 -2.78 8.17 1.94
CA MET A 293 -3.61 7.36 2.83
C MET A 293 -3.06 7.36 4.26
N GLY A 294 -3.33 8.45 4.98
CA GLY A 294 -2.86 8.72 6.35
C GLY A 294 -2.84 7.54 7.35
N PRO A 295 -3.90 6.69 7.45
CA PRO A 295 -3.89 5.53 8.35
C PRO A 295 -2.82 4.49 7.98
N LEU A 296 -2.56 4.31 6.68
CA LEU A 296 -1.62 3.32 6.15
C LEU A 296 -0.18 3.74 6.37
N LEU A 297 0.12 5.04 6.43
CA LEU A 297 1.48 5.57 6.68
C LEU A 297 2.08 5.07 8.01
N VAL A 298 1.26 4.69 8.99
CA VAL A 298 1.72 4.09 10.25
C VAL A 298 2.55 2.82 10.02
N ASP A 299 2.18 2.01 9.01
CA ASP A 299 2.79 0.72 8.67
C ASP A 299 3.59 0.77 7.36
N GLY A 300 3.16 1.61 6.41
CA GLY A 300 3.79 1.79 5.09
C GLY A 300 5.04 2.66 5.07
N ASN A 301 5.23 3.55 6.05
CA ASN A 301 6.49 4.31 6.24
C ASN A 301 7.46 3.63 7.23
N LEU A 302 7.18 2.42 7.71
CA LEU A 302 8.05 1.72 8.64
C LEU A 302 9.41 1.40 8.00
N GLY A 303 10.50 1.83 8.64
CA GLY A 303 11.86 1.71 8.12
C GLY A 303 12.26 2.79 7.12
N LYS A 304 11.41 3.78 6.81
CA LYS A 304 11.64 4.77 5.76
C LYS A 304 11.85 6.18 6.31
N ARG A 305 12.74 6.94 5.65
CA ARG A 305 12.84 8.40 5.76
C ARG A 305 11.93 9.01 4.70
N ASP A 306 11.04 9.93 5.06
CA ASP A 306 10.11 10.57 4.11
C ASP A 306 10.53 12.03 3.87
N VAL A 307 10.71 12.39 2.59
CA VAL A 307 11.17 13.69 2.11
C VAL A 307 10.13 14.29 1.15
N THR A 308 9.85 15.58 1.27
CA THR A 308 8.84 16.28 0.44
C THR A 308 9.50 16.90 -0.78
N LEU A 309 9.13 16.50 -2.00
CA LEU A 309 9.62 17.11 -3.24
C LEU A 309 8.48 17.48 -4.19
N ASN A 310 8.55 18.68 -4.76
CA ASN A 310 7.63 19.12 -5.81
C ASN A 310 8.23 18.92 -7.20
N LEU A 311 8.00 17.75 -7.79
CA LEU A 311 8.54 17.38 -9.12
C LEU A 311 8.02 18.26 -10.28
N LYS A 312 7.09 19.18 -10.02
CA LYS A 312 6.67 20.22 -10.98
C LYS A 312 7.66 21.40 -11.06
N THR A 313 8.51 21.62 -10.06
CA THR A 313 9.55 22.67 -10.10
C THR A 313 10.93 22.10 -10.41
N ASP A 314 11.85 22.93 -10.92
CA ASP A 314 13.19 22.49 -11.28
C ASP A 314 14.06 22.14 -10.07
N GLU A 315 13.83 22.77 -8.92
CA GLU A 315 14.52 22.43 -7.66
C GLU A 315 14.11 21.03 -7.20
N GLY A 316 12.81 20.70 -7.28
CA GLY A 316 12.29 19.38 -6.94
C GLY A 316 12.77 18.28 -7.90
N ARG A 317 12.84 18.58 -9.21
CA ARG A 317 13.45 17.69 -10.21
C ARG A 317 14.94 17.49 -9.96
N ALA A 318 15.69 18.57 -9.69
CA ALA A 318 17.12 18.51 -9.43
C ALA A 318 17.45 17.76 -8.12
N ALA A 319 16.64 17.92 -7.08
CA ALA A 319 16.76 17.15 -5.83
C ALA A 319 16.49 15.66 -6.07
N LEU A 320 15.43 15.31 -6.81
CA LEU A 320 15.15 13.91 -7.15
C LEU A 320 16.29 13.29 -7.98
N LYS A 321 16.85 14.02 -8.95
CA LYS A 321 18.02 13.59 -9.73
C LYS A 321 19.22 13.26 -8.83
N ARG A 322 19.57 14.13 -7.88
CA ARG A 322 20.66 13.88 -6.91
C ARG A 322 20.42 12.64 -6.04
N LEU A 323 19.17 12.42 -5.61
CA LEU A 323 18.81 11.21 -4.86
C LEU A 323 19.00 9.94 -5.71
N ILE A 324 18.53 9.93 -6.96
CA ILE A 324 18.70 8.80 -7.89
C ILE A 324 20.17 8.54 -8.22
N GLU A 325 20.99 9.59 -8.40
CA GLU A 325 22.43 9.47 -8.64
C GLU A 325 23.14 8.69 -7.52
N GLY A 326 22.69 8.84 -6.26
CA GLY A 326 23.15 8.06 -5.11
C GLY A 326 22.45 6.71 -4.87
N ALA A 327 21.37 6.37 -5.60
CA ALA A 327 20.54 5.20 -5.34
C ALA A 327 21.06 3.90 -5.99
N ASP A 328 20.86 2.76 -5.31
CA ASP A 328 21.02 1.42 -5.88
C ASP A 328 19.73 0.87 -6.50
N ILE A 329 18.59 1.26 -5.93
CA ILE A 329 17.25 0.82 -6.31
C ILE A 329 16.34 2.05 -6.43
N VAL A 330 15.51 2.11 -7.46
CA VAL A 330 14.40 3.06 -7.59
C VAL A 330 13.11 2.26 -7.76
N LEU A 331 12.05 2.63 -7.04
CA LEU A 331 10.73 2.02 -7.11
C LEU A 331 9.70 3.04 -7.60
N ASP A 332 8.98 2.72 -8.66
CA ASP A 332 7.78 3.43 -9.13
C ASP A 332 6.51 2.67 -8.70
N GLY A 333 5.66 3.36 -7.94
CA GLY A 333 4.29 2.94 -7.59
C GLY A 333 3.24 3.96 -8.04
N TYR A 334 3.52 4.76 -9.07
CA TYR A 334 2.54 5.62 -9.72
C TYR A 334 1.88 4.89 -10.91
N ARG A 335 0.76 5.46 -11.40
CA ARG A 335 0.06 4.95 -12.60
C ARG A 335 1.04 4.92 -13.80
N PRO A 336 1.06 3.87 -14.64
CA PRO A 336 1.97 3.76 -15.78
C PRO A 336 2.03 5.03 -16.64
N GLY A 337 3.24 5.45 -17.04
CA GLY A 337 3.46 6.72 -17.76
C GLY A 337 3.59 7.97 -16.88
N THR A 338 3.40 7.86 -15.55
CA THR A 338 3.44 9.04 -14.66
C THR A 338 4.86 9.55 -14.43
N LEU A 339 5.82 8.69 -14.09
CA LEU A 339 7.22 9.12 -13.93
C LEU A 339 7.89 9.41 -15.27
N ASP A 340 7.53 8.70 -16.35
CA ASP A 340 8.03 8.94 -17.70
C ASP A 340 7.74 10.38 -18.14
N ARG A 341 6.49 10.83 -17.98
CA ARG A 341 6.04 12.22 -18.24
C ARG A 341 6.63 13.26 -17.26
N LEU A 342 7.25 12.83 -16.16
CA LEU A 342 8.01 13.70 -15.26
C LEU A 342 9.53 13.68 -15.52
N GLY A 343 10.00 12.86 -16.48
CA GLY A 343 11.41 12.72 -16.81
C GLY A 343 12.19 11.72 -15.93
N PHE A 344 11.51 10.87 -15.16
CA PHE A 344 12.11 9.91 -14.20
C PHE A 344 11.69 8.45 -14.44
N GLY A 345 11.23 8.13 -15.65
CA GLY A 345 10.92 6.76 -16.07
C GLY A 345 12.14 5.83 -16.10
N ALA A 346 11.89 4.53 -16.28
CA ALA A 346 12.91 3.48 -16.19
C ALA A 346 14.12 3.75 -17.11
N ASP A 347 13.89 4.17 -18.36
CA ASP A 347 14.95 4.39 -19.34
C ASP A 347 15.86 5.58 -18.98
N TYR A 348 15.32 6.62 -18.34
CA TYR A 348 16.10 7.75 -17.81
C TYR A 348 16.95 7.33 -16.61
N VAL A 349 16.38 6.52 -15.71
CA VAL A 349 17.08 6.02 -14.52
C VAL A 349 18.18 5.03 -14.91
N HIS A 350 17.94 4.18 -15.91
CA HIS A 350 18.97 3.33 -16.52
C HIS A 350 20.05 4.16 -17.24
N ALA A 351 19.68 5.26 -17.92
CA ALA A 351 20.66 6.20 -18.49
C ALA A 351 21.51 6.90 -17.42
N LEU A 352 20.98 7.20 -16.23
CA LEU A 352 21.79 7.61 -15.07
C LEU A 352 22.74 6.50 -14.62
N GLY A 353 22.25 5.25 -14.54
CA GLY A 353 23.08 4.07 -14.25
C GLY A 353 24.27 3.91 -15.20
N ARG A 354 24.04 4.09 -16.52
CA ARG A 354 25.09 4.13 -17.55
C ARG A 354 26.07 5.30 -17.32
N ARG A 355 25.58 6.54 -17.19
CA ARG A 355 26.42 7.74 -17.04
C ARG A 355 27.37 7.70 -15.83
N ARG A 356 27.00 6.99 -14.75
CA ARG A 356 27.84 6.82 -13.55
C ARG A 356 28.67 5.53 -13.51
N GLY A 357 28.62 4.70 -14.56
CA GLY A 357 29.33 3.41 -14.62
C GLY A 357 28.87 2.37 -13.58
N LYS A 358 27.71 2.55 -12.94
CA LYS A 358 27.19 1.70 -11.86
C LYS A 358 25.72 1.40 -12.10
N GLY A 359 25.42 0.14 -12.45
CA GLY A 359 24.08 -0.35 -12.69
C GLY A 359 23.09 -0.05 -11.55
N ILE A 360 21.82 0.05 -11.91
CA ILE A 360 20.71 0.34 -10.99
C ILE A 360 19.56 -0.65 -11.21
N VAL A 361 18.85 -0.97 -10.14
CA VAL A 361 17.59 -1.72 -10.21
C VAL A 361 16.45 -0.72 -10.27
N PHE A 362 15.60 -0.81 -11.30
CA PHE A 362 14.31 -0.13 -11.32
C PHE A 362 13.22 -1.17 -11.02
N VAL A 363 12.29 -0.86 -10.14
CA VAL A 363 11.14 -1.70 -9.81
C VAL A 363 9.88 -0.93 -10.16
N ARG A 364 8.93 -1.54 -10.85
CA ARG A 364 7.63 -0.94 -11.19
C ARG A 364 6.48 -1.86 -10.83
N GLU A 365 5.45 -1.28 -10.22
CA GLU A 365 4.21 -1.96 -9.81
C GLU A 365 3.00 -1.27 -10.46
N ASN A 366 2.00 -2.06 -10.88
CA ASN A 366 0.72 -1.52 -11.32
C ASN A 366 -0.44 -2.52 -11.05
N CYS A 367 -1.67 -2.13 -11.38
CA CYS A 367 -2.81 -3.04 -11.25
C CYS A 367 -2.88 -4.12 -12.34
N TYR A 368 -2.94 -3.70 -13.61
CA TYR A 368 -3.42 -4.56 -14.70
C TYR A 368 -2.36 -5.49 -15.32
N GLY A 369 -1.07 -5.28 -15.05
CA GLY A 369 0.05 -5.89 -15.78
C GLY A 369 0.65 -4.92 -16.80
N TRP A 370 1.73 -5.37 -17.45
CA TRP A 370 2.57 -4.55 -18.33
C TRP A 370 2.30 -4.78 -19.82
N GLU A 371 1.41 -5.71 -20.14
CA GLU A 371 0.97 -6.10 -21.49
C GLU A 371 -0.56 -6.21 -21.54
N GLY A 372 -1.12 -6.34 -22.75
CA GLY A 372 -2.58 -6.34 -22.98
C GLY A 372 -3.20 -4.94 -23.03
N PRO A 373 -4.45 -4.81 -23.51
CA PRO A 373 -5.09 -3.51 -23.76
C PRO A 373 -5.32 -2.67 -22.50
N TRP A 374 -5.37 -3.28 -21.31
CA TRP A 374 -5.62 -2.57 -20.05
C TRP A 374 -4.33 -2.15 -19.30
N ALA A 375 -3.13 -2.44 -19.82
CA ALA A 375 -1.85 -2.15 -19.15
C ALA A 375 -1.61 -0.67 -18.76
N LYS A 376 -2.34 0.26 -19.38
CA LYS A 376 -2.27 1.72 -19.08
C LYS A 376 -3.42 2.22 -18.19
N ARG A 377 -4.39 1.37 -17.82
CA ARG A 377 -5.51 1.74 -16.96
C ARG A 377 -5.06 1.92 -15.50
N SER A 378 -5.77 2.77 -14.77
CA SER A 378 -5.57 2.90 -13.32
C SER A 378 -6.40 1.88 -12.55
N GLY A 379 -5.82 1.25 -11.54
CA GLY A 379 -6.51 0.31 -10.67
C GLY A 379 -5.98 0.31 -9.24
N TRP A 380 -6.51 -0.63 -8.47
CA TRP A 380 -6.33 -0.87 -7.03
C TRP A 380 -6.58 -2.36 -6.78
N GLN A 381 -6.29 -2.91 -5.59
CA GLN A 381 -6.60 -4.31 -5.32
C GLN A 381 -8.05 -4.68 -5.70
N GLN A 382 -9.06 -3.92 -5.27
CA GLN A 382 -10.44 -4.32 -5.49
C GLN A 382 -10.84 -4.34 -6.99
N ILE A 383 -10.10 -3.59 -7.83
CA ILE A 383 -10.24 -3.64 -9.29
C ILE A 383 -9.63 -4.94 -9.84
N SER A 384 -8.42 -5.31 -9.38
CA SER A 384 -7.81 -6.62 -9.69
C SER A 384 -8.71 -7.78 -9.26
N ASP A 385 -9.23 -7.74 -8.04
CA ASP A 385 -10.09 -8.78 -7.47
C ASP A 385 -11.41 -8.93 -8.27
N CYS A 386 -12.00 -7.82 -8.71
CA CYS A 386 -13.21 -7.84 -9.53
C CYS A 386 -12.96 -8.26 -10.98
N VAL A 387 -11.89 -7.80 -11.62
CA VAL A 387 -11.65 -8.08 -13.03
C VAL A 387 -11.10 -9.49 -13.28
N THR A 388 -10.39 -10.09 -12.31
CA THR A 388 -9.80 -11.44 -12.46
C THR A 388 -10.71 -12.58 -11.99
N GLY A 389 -11.86 -12.29 -11.37
CA GLY A 389 -12.84 -13.26 -10.88
C GLY A 389 -12.78 -13.59 -9.38
N VAL A 390 -11.83 -13.02 -8.62
CA VAL A 390 -11.71 -13.27 -7.17
C VAL A 390 -12.96 -12.85 -6.41
N SER A 391 -13.56 -11.69 -6.72
CA SER A 391 -14.76 -11.21 -6.03
C SER A 391 -16.00 -12.09 -6.27
N TRP A 392 -16.12 -12.71 -7.45
CA TRP A 392 -17.19 -13.69 -7.73
C TRP A 392 -16.97 -15.02 -7.02
N ILE A 393 -15.72 -15.48 -6.92
CA ILE A 393 -15.35 -16.66 -6.14
C ILE A 393 -15.68 -16.45 -4.65
N MET A 394 -15.40 -15.25 -4.12
CA MET A 394 -15.76 -14.84 -2.76
C MET A 394 -17.29 -14.80 -2.54
N GLY A 395 -18.05 -14.24 -3.49
CA GLY A 395 -19.51 -14.23 -3.45
C GLY A 395 -20.12 -15.63 -3.37
N ARG A 396 -19.69 -16.52 -4.27
CA ARG A 396 -20.14 -17.93 -4.28
C ARG A 396 -19.76 -18.69 -3.01
N PHE A 397 -18.60 -18.41 -2.42
CA PHE A 397 -18.18 -18.98 -1.13
C PHE A 397 -19.12 -18.59 0.03
N LEU A 398 -19.67 -17.37 0.00
CA LEU A 398 -20.66 -16.89 0.97
C LEU A 398 -22.10 -17.37 0.66
N GLY A 399 -22.30 -18.12 -0.42
CA GLY A 399 -23.63 -18.55 -0.89
C GLY A 399 -24.44 -17.43 -1.54
N LEU A 400 -23.77 -16.41 -2.10
CA LEU A 400 -24.40 -15.22 -2.70
C LEU A 400 -24.27 -15.23 -4.23
N ASP A 401 -25.27 -14.66 -4.91
CA ASP A 401 -25.27 -14.38 -6.35
C ASP A 401 -24.88 -12.93 -6.65
N GLU A 402 -23.79 -12.48 -6.02
CA GLU A 402 -23.19 -11.18 -6.21
C GLU A 402 -21.66 -11.27 -5.99
N PRO A 403 -20.85 -10.48 -6.71
CA PRO A 403 -19.43 -10.34 -6.38
C PRO A 403 -19.25 -9.55 -5.08
N VAL A 404 -18.38 -10.06 -4.19
CA VAL A 404 -18.02 -9.45 -2.91
C VAL A 404 -16.50 -9.34 -2.86
N ILE A 405 -15.94 -8.19 -2.46
CA ILE A 405 -14.48 -8.06 -2.36
C ILE A 405 -13.92 -9.04 -1.30
N PRO A 406 -12.73 -9.64 -1.51
CA PRO A 406 -12.16 -10.58 -0.55
C PRO A 406 -11.75 -9.89 0.75
N LEU A 407 -11.58 -10.69 1.81
CA LEU A 407 -11.09 -10.20 3.09
C LEU A 407 -9.61 -9.83 3.02
N LEU A 408 -9.20 -8.75 3.69
CA LEU A 408 -7.82 -8.24 3.75
C LEU A 408 -7.31 -7.62 2.41
N PRO A 409 -6.40 -6.63 2.47
CA PRO A 409 -5.63 -6.17 1.30
C PRO A 409 -4.55 -7.21 0.89
N ASN A 410 -4.99 -8.44 0.62
CA ASN A 410 -4.14 -9.58 0.24
C ASN A 410 -3.40 -9.31 -1.08
N SER A 411 -4.09 -8.98 -2.18
CA SER A 411 -3.43 -8.72 -3.46
C SER A 411 -2.39 -7.62 -3.36
N ASP A 412 -2.66 -6.55 -2.59
CA ASP A 412 -1.71 -5.48 -2.36
C ASP A 412 -0.43 -5.96 -1.64
N TYR A 413 -0.55 -6.50 -0.41
CA TYR A 413 0.62 -6.94 0.37
C TYR A 413 1.41 -8.05 -0.32
N GLN A 414 0.73 -8.95 -1.02
CA GLN A 414 1.36 -10.07 -1.73
C GLN A 414 2.07 -9.60 -3.00
N THR A 415 1.50 -8.65 -3.76
CA THR A 415 2.18 -8.00 -4.89
C THR A 415 3.41 -7.24 -4.41
N GLY A 416 3.35 -6.62 -3.22
CA GLY A 416 4.51 -6.04 -2.55
C GLY A 416 5.58 -7.06 -2.15
N LEU A 417 5.19 -8.26 -1.70
CA LEU A 417 6.11 -9.34 -1.39
C LEU A 417 6.74 -9.97 -2.65
N VAL A 418 5.96 -10.12 -3.73
CA VAL A 418 6.42 -10.57 -5.05
C VAL A 418 7.38 -9.57 -5.68
N GLY A 419 7.05 -8.27 -5.66
CA GLY A 419 7.95 -7.21 -6.12
C GLY A 419 9.25 -7.14 -5.32
N PHE A 420 9.19 -7.46 -4.02
CA PHE A 420 10.38 -7.60 -3.18
C PHE A 420 11.23 -8.83 -3.53
N ILE A 421 10.62 -9.98 -3.86
CA ILE A 421 11.33 -11.17 -4.35
C ILE A 421 12.07 -10.85 -5.67
N GLY A 422 11.40 -10.17 -6.61
CA GLY A 422 12.01 -9.70 -7.84
C GLY A 422 13.16 -8.71 -7.61
N LEU A 423 13.00 -7.78 -6.65
CA LEU A 423 14.06 -6.87 -6.19
C LEU A 423 15.28 -7.63 -5.66
N LEU A 424 15.10 -8.66 -4.81
CA LEU A 424 16.19 -9.48 -4.31
C LEU A 424 16.96 -10.16 -5.45
N ALA A 425 16.25 -10.79 -6.39
CA ALA A 425 16.85 -11.43 -7.57
C ALA A 425 17.60 -10.44 -8.48
N ALA A 426 17.03 -9.25 -8.72
CA ALA A 426 17.63 -8.20 -9.54
C ALA A 426 18.90 -7.61 -8.90
N VAL A 427 18.89 -7.38 -7.58
CA VAL A 427 20.06 -6.90 -6.83
C VAL A 427 21.20 -7.94 -6.87
N ASP A 428 20.88 -9.22 -6.72
CA ASP A 428 21.85 -10.32 -6.76
C ASP A 428 22.46 -10.51 -8.15
N LYS A 429 21.64 -10.49 -9.21
CA LYS A 429 22.12 -10.51 -10.60
C LYS A 429 22.93 -9.27 -10.97
N ARG A 430 22.56 -8.08 -10.47
CA ARG A 430 23.38 -6.87 -10.63
C ARG A 430 24.75 -7.00 -9.94
N ALA A 431 24.80 -7.65 -8.78
CA ALA A 431 26.03 -7.82 -8.02
C ALA A 431 26.98 -8.90 -8.59
N THR A 432 26.43 -9.92 -9.24
CA THR A 432 27.18 -11.06 -9.79
C THR A 432 27.45 -10.94 -11.29
N GLU A 433 26.51 -10.41 -12.08
CA GLU A 433 26.59 -10.34 -13.55
C GLU A 433 26.76 -8.92 -14.11
N GLY A 434 26.24 -7.90 -13.42
CA GLY A 434 26.24 -6.50 -13.87
C GLY A 434 24.98 -6.09 -14.65
N GLY A 435 25.09 -5.04 -15.45
CA GLY A 435 23.97 -4.41 -16.17
C GLY A 435 23.05 -3.54 -15.31
N ASN A 436 22.10 -2.88 -15.96
CA ASN A 436 20.89 -2.33 -15.35
C ASN A 436 19.80 -3.42 -15.28
N HIS A 437 18.88 -3.32 -14.33
CA HIS A 437 17.80 -4.30 -14.17
C HIS A 437 16.43 -3.60 -14.04
N LEU A 438 15.38 -4.24 -14.55
CA LEU A 438 13.99 -3.79 -14.45
C LEU A 438 13.10 -4.93 -13.96
N VAL A 439 12.58 -4.78 -12.74
CA VAL A 439 11.58 -5.67 -12.13
C VAL A 439 10.19 -5.11 -12.42
N SER A 440 9.31 -5.94 -12.99
CA SER A 440 7.94 -5.54 -13.32
C SER A 440 6.93 -6.49 -12.67
N VAL A 441 6.07 -5.97 -11.80
CA VAL A 441 5.08 -6.74 -11.02
C VAL A 441 3.68 -6.11 -11.16
N SER A 442 2.62 -6.87 -10.91
CA SER A 442 1.26 -6.31 -10.86
C SER A 442 0.27 -7.10 -10.00
N LEU A 443 -0.81 -6.42 -9.58
CA LEU A 443 -1.93 -7.02 -8.84
C LEU A 443 -2.59 -8.16 -9.65
N ASN A 444 -2.82 -7.96 -10.94
CA ASN A 444 -3.38 -8.98 -11.84
C ASN A 444 -2.44 -10.21 -11.97
N GLN A 445 -1.11 -10.02 -12.01
CA GLN A 445 -0.16 -11.15 -12.03
C GLN A 445 -0.24 -11.98 -10.75
N TYR A 446 -0.30 -11.33 -9.58
CA TYR A 446 -0.47 -12.05 -8.32
C TYR A 446 -1.83 -12.76 -8.25
N ASN A 447 -2.93 -12.12 -8.65
CA ASN A 447 -4.24 -12.76 -8.65
C ASN A 447 -4.33 -13.92 -9.66
N ASN A 448 -3.72 -13.82 -10.84
CA ASN A 448 -3.60 -14.95 -11.77
C ASN A 448 -2.83 -16.13 -11.16
N PHE A 449 -1.71 -15.87 -10.48
CA PHE A 449 -0.96 -16.89 -9.74
C PHE A 449 -1.81 -17.53 -8.62
N LEU A 450 -2.42 -16.72 -7.76
CA LEU A 450 -3.29 -17.18 -6.67
C LEU A 450 -4.44 -18.07 -7.17
N LEU A 451 -5.06 -17.71 -8.29
CA LEU A 451 -6.13 -18.48 -8.93
C LEU A 451 -5.61 -19.78 -9.56
N SER A 452 -4.38 -19.79 -10.11
CA SER A 452 -3.77 -21.00 -10.67
C SER A 452 -3.48 -22.10 -9.63
N LEU A 453 -3.38 -21.74 -8.35
CA LEU A 453 -3.22 -22.69 -7.24
C LEU A 453 -4.53 -23.37 -6.83
N GLY A 454 -5.67 -22.90 -7.34
CA GLY A 454 -7.00 -23.40 -7.04
C GLY A 454 -7.54 -22.98 -5.66
N GLU A 455 -8.86 -23.04 -5.53
CA GLU A 455 -9.57 -22.80 -4.28
C GLU A 455 -9.32 -23.90 -3.22
N HIS A 456 -9.69 -23.62 -1.97
CA HIS A 456 -9.78 -24.65 -0.93
C HIS A 456 -10.86 -25.70 -1.25
N THR A 457 -10.75 -26.88 -0.63
CA THR A 457 -11.74 -27.96 -0.77
C THR A 457 -13.09 -27.59 -0.14
N PRO A 458 -14.22 -28.25 -0.49
CA PRO A 458 -15.52 -28.00 0.11
C PRO A 458 -15.54 -28.14 1.64
N GLU A 459 -14.75 -29.06 2.19
CA GLU A 459 -14.65 -29.36 3.62
C GLU A 459 -13.94 -28.21 4.35
N VAL A 460 -12.85 -27.71 3.78
CA VAL A 460 -12.13 -26.53 4.30
C VAL A 460 -12.99 -25.28 4.21
N LYS A 461 -13.68 -25.06 3.09
CA LYS A 461 -14.63 -23.94 2.93
C LYS A 461 -15.74 -23.98 3.98
N LYS A 462 -16.33 -25.17 4.21
CA LYS A 462 -17.33 -25.35 5.26
C LYS A 462 -16.74 -25.07 6.65
N HIS A 463 -15.56 -25.59 6.96
CA HIS A 463 -14.88 -25.32 8.23
C HIS A 463 -14.67 -23.81 8.48
N LEU A 464 -14.27 -23.07 7.45
CA LEU A 464 -14.09 -21.62 7.52
C LEU A 464 -15.40 -20.86 7.77
N LEU A 465 -16.52 -21.29 7.19
CA LEU A 465 -17.84 -20.71 7.47
C LEU A 465 -18.34 -21.09 8.88
N ASP A 466 -18.17 -22.35 9.29
CA ASP A 466 -18.53 -22.84 10.62
C ASP A 466 -17.72 -22.15 11.74
N LEU A 467 -16.46 -21.78 11.47
CA LEU A 467 -15.57 -21.03 12.38
C LEU A 467 -15.93 -19.54 12.48
N HIS A 468 -16.60 -18.98 11.47
CA HIS A 468 -16.90 -17.55 11.36
C HIS A 468 -18.39 -17.26 11.08
N PRO A 469 -19.35 -17.75 11.89
CA PRO A 469 -20.79 -17.70 11.59
C PRO A 469 -21.41 -16.29 11.54
N GLY A 470 -20.70 -15.27 12.02
CA GLY A 470 -21.06 -13.85 11.90
C GLY A 470 -20.48 -13.14 10.67
N PHE A 471 -19.60 -13.79 9.91
CA PHE A 471 -18.92 -13.19 8.75
C PHE A 471 -19.81 -13.24 7.51
N LYS A 472 -20.52 -12.13 7.24
CA LYS A 472 -21.52 -12.03 6.17
C LYS A 472 -21.40 -10.72 5.37
N PRO A 473 -20.21 -10.40 4.80
CA PRO A 473 -20.06 -9.20 3.98
C PRO A 473 -20.87 -9.29 2.69
N ARG A 474 -21.20 -8.14 2.11
CA ARG A 474 -21.99 -7.98 0.87
C ARG A 474 -21.23 -7.18 -0.18
N HIS A 475 -21.78 -7.08 -1.39
CA HIS A 475 -21.23 -6.30 -2.50
C HIS A 475 -20.94 -4.82 -2.17
N TYR A 476 -21.54 -4.30 -1.10
CA TYR A 476 -21.39 -2.92 -0.62
C TYR A 476 -20.46 -2.76 0.61
N ASP A 477 -19.82 -3.81 1.10
CA ASP A 477 -18.84 -3.72 2.19
C ASP A 477 -17.46 -3.33 1.66
N ASP A 478 -17.11 -2.04 1.77
CA ASP A 478 -15.81 -1.53 1.33
C ASP A 478 -14.64 -2.02 2.20
N MET A 479 -13.41 -1.76 1.74
CA MET A 479 -12.19 -2.21 2.43
C MET A 479 -12.08 -1.74 3.89
N THR A 480 -12.66 -0.59 4.26
CA THR A 480 -12.67 -0.11 5.66
C THR A 480 -13.64 -0.93 6.51
N ASN A 481 -14.81 -1.30 5.98
CA ASN A 481 -15.70 -2.28 6.63
C ASN A 481 -14.98 -3.64 6.75
N MET A 482 -14.38 -4.12 5.67
CA MET A 482 -13.71 -5.43 5.61
C MET A 482 -12.51 -5.54 6.56
N PHE A 483 -11.73 -4.48 6.76
CA PHE A 483 -10.71 -4.43 7.83
C PHE A 483 -11.33 -4.61 9.22
N GLY A 484 -12.48 -3.99 9.50
CA GLY A 484 -13.20 -4.12 10.76
C GLY A 484 -13.73 -5.54 10.99
N LEU A 485 -14.35 -6.14 9.96
CA LEU A 485 -14.80 -7.54 9.98
C LEU A 485 -13.61 -8.50 10.16
N ALA A 486 -12.49 -8.28 9.47
CA ALA A 486 -11.29 -9.10 9.57
C ALA A 486 -10.73 -9.12 10.99
N VAL A 487 -10.45 -7.94 11.56
CA VAL A 487 -9.83 -7.82 12.88
C VAL A 487 -10.73 -8.41 13.95
N SER A 488 -12.03 -8.10 13.92
CA SER A 488 -12.99 -8.65 14.90
C SER A 488 -13.15 -10.17 14.78
N THR A 489 -13.43 -10.70 13.57
CA THR A 489 -13.68 -12.14 13.39
C THR A 489 -12.43 -13.00 13.67
N LEU A 490 -11.23 -12.51 13.35
CA LEU A 490 -9.98 -13.21 13.66
C LEU A 490 -9.62 -13.08 15.14
N GLN A 491 -9.86 -11.94 15.81
CA GLN A 491 -9.56 -11.81 17.25
C GLN A 491 -10.49 -12.67 18.12
N THR A 492 -11.78 -12.77 17.76
CA THR A 492 -12.74 -13.60 18.49
C THR A 492 -12.49 -15.10 18.28
N ASN A 493 -12.37 -15.56 17.03
CA ASN A 493 -12.35 -16.99 16.72
C ASN A 493 -10.92 -17.57 16.61
N VAL A 494 -9.91 -16.71 16.40
CA VAL A 494 -8.51 -17.10 16.19
C VAL A 494 -7.54 -16.32 17.10
N PRO A 495 -7.81 -16.17 18.43
CA PRO A 495 -6.99 -15.32 19.31
C PRO A 495 -5.51 -15.74 19.38
N ARG A 496 -5.20 -17.02 19.08
CA ARG A 496 -3.83 -17.54 18.95
C ARG A 496 -3.01 -16.92 17.80
N LEU A 497 -3.65 -16.20 16.86
CA LEU A 497 -2.99 -15.43 15.81
C LEU A 497 -2.35 -14.15 16.37
N PHE A 498 -2.88 -13.57 17.45
CA PHE A 498 -2.48 -12.26 17.98
C PHE A 498 -1.52 -12.36 19.18
N ARG A 499 -0.57 -13.30 19.16
CA ARG A 499 0.40 -13.49 20.25
C ARG A 499 1.30 -12.24 20.38
N PRO A 500 1.55 -11.70 21.59
CA PRO A 500 2.43 -10.53 21.76
C PRO A 500 3.84 -10.71 21.18
N SER A 501 4.35 -11.94 21.13
CA SER A 501 5.64 -12.31 20.52
C SER A 501 5.71 -12.15 19.00
N TYR A 502 4.60 -11.85 18.32
CA TYR A 502 4.53 -11.59 16.88
C TYR A 502 4.62 -10.10 16.53
N PHE A 503 4.75 -9.23 17.54
CA PHE A 503 4.81 -7.78 17.39
C PHE A 503 6.11 -7.20 17.92
N GLY A 504 6.75 -6.35 17.11
CA GLY A 504 7.89 -5.54 17.51
C GLY A 504 7.44 -4.18 18.05
N ASN A 505 8.34 -3.50 18.76
CA ASN A 505 8.17 -2.09 19.14
C ASN A 505 9.41 -1.29 18.72
N ILE A 506 9.23 -0.06 18.25
CA ILE A 506 10.30 0.83 17.78
C ILE A 506 9.96 2.31 18.05
N SER A 507 10.98 3.14 18.25
CA SER A 507 10.81 4.60 18.30
C SER A 507 10.43 5.13 16.90
N SER A 508 9.43 6.01 16.84
CA SER A 508 8.79 6.48 15.61
C SER A 508 8.49 7.97 15.67
N ARG A 509 8.76 8.69 14.57
CA ARG A 509 8.48 10.12 14.38
C ARG A 509 7.07 10.36 13.81
N PHE A 510 6.08 9.60 14.27
CA PHE A 510 4.68 9.71 13.81
C PHE A 510 3.95 10.93 14.42
N GLY A 511 4.63 12.08 14.50
CA GLY A 511 4.15 13.25 15.22
C GLY A 511 5.06 14.48 15.23
N GLY A 512 6.09 14.54 14.38
CA GLY A 512 7.19 15.49 14.54
C GLY A 512 8.28 14.91 15.46
N ASP A 513 8.88 15.75 16.29
CA ASP A 513 9.90 15.42 17.30
C ASP A 513 9.40 14.53 18.46
N ARG A 514 8.21 13.93 18.31
CA ARG A 514 7.63 13.03 19.31
C ARG A 514 8.34 11.69 19.24
N ASN A 515 8.85 11.25 20.39
CA ASN A 515 9.36 9.89 20.58
C ASN A 515 8.19 8.92 20.82
N ASP A 516 7.30 8.77 19.83
CA ASP A 516 6.19 7.81 19.91
C ASP A 516 6.74 6.37 19.81
N THR A 517 6.11 5.43 20.52
CA THR A 517 6.38 4.00 20.36
C THR A 517 5.42 3.40 19.35
N LEU A 518 5.95 2.91 18.23
CA LEU A 518 5.21 2.19 17.20
C LEU A 518 5.29 0.68 17.47
N THR A 519 4.15 0.05 17.69
CA THR A 519 4.00 -1.42 17.68
C THR A 519 3.65 -1.89 16.27
N TYR A 520 4.36 -2.89 15.74
CA TYR A 520 4.25 -3.35 14.35
C TYR A 520 4.33 -4.89 14.24
N VAL A 521 3.79 -5.47 13.16
CA VAL A 521 3.91 -6.91 12.87
C VAL A 521 5.36 -7.22 12.45
N LEU A 522 5.98 -8.22 13.07
CA LEU A 522 7.34 -8.65 12.71
C LEU A 522 7.43 -9.21 11.28
N GLY A 523 8.65 -9.37 10.76
CA GLY A 523 8.86 -10.14 9.53
C GLY A 523 8.47 -11.61 9.74
N ALA A 524 7.80 -12.23 8.75
CA ALA A 524 7.37 -13.63 8.89
C ALA A 524 8.54 -14.63 8.76
N ALA A 525 9.63 -14.23 8.11
CA ALA A 525 10.88 -14.98 8.08
C ALA A 525 11.87 -14.54 9.16
N SER A 526 12.62 -15.49 9.71
CA SER A 526 13.82 -15.27 10.52
C SER A 526 14.97 -16.15 10.05
N TYR A 527 16.19 -15.80 10.44
CA TYR A 527 17.38 -16.64 10.31
C TYR A 527 18.02 -16.90 11.68
N ASP A 528 18.86 -17.93 11.76
CA ASP A 528 19.68 -18.22 12.95
C ASP A 528 20.95 -17.35 13.07
N ALA A 529 21.46 -16.78 11.96
CA ALA A 529 22.59 -15.86 11.95
C ALA A 529 22.19 -14.38 11.72
N SER A 530 21.72 -14.01 10.51
CA SER A 530 21.34 -12.64 10.14
C SER A 530 20.08 -12.18 10.89
N LYS A 531 20.12 -10.98 11.46
CA LYS A 531 18.97 -10.42 12.21
C LYS A 531 18.21 -9.39 11.39
N LEU A 532 17.12 -9.83 10.75
CA LEU A 532 16.14 -8.94 10.10
C LEU A 532 15.49 -7.98 11.12
N GLY A 533 15.15 -6.78 10.66
CA GLY A 533 14.57 -5.74 11.50
C GLY A 533 14.78 -4.35 10.90
N TYR A 534 13.94 -3.40 11.33
CA TYR A 534 14.02 -1.99 10.94
C TYR A 534 14.98 -1.21 11.85
N ASP A 535 15.66 -0.20 11.31
CA ASP A 535 16.55 0.69 12.08
C ASP A 535 15.84 1.95 12.58
N ILE A 536 14.75 2.36 11.91
CA ILE A 536 13.90 3.50 12.26
C ILE A 536 12.41 3.12 12.21
N GLY A 537 11.60 3.66 13.11
CA GLY A 537 10.14 3.59 13.01
C GLY A 537 9.59 4.53 11.94
N SER A 538 8.27 4.47 11.71
CA SER A 538 7.58 5.30 10.72
C SER A 538 7.72 6.81 11.01
N CYS A 539 7.62 7.62 9.97
CA CYS A 539 7.63 9.08 10.04
C CYS A 539 6.52 9.68 9.16
N PHE A 540 6.19 10.95 9.42
CA PHE A 540 5.29 11.73 8.56
C PHE A 540 5.98 12.29 7.32
N LEU A 541 5.18 12.85 6.41
CA LEU A 541 5.67 13.48 5.18
C LEU A 541 6.66 14.60 5.49
N GLY A 542 7.80 14.63 4.79
CA GLY A 542 8.81 15.70 4.92
C GLY A 542 9.40 15.81 6.33
N GLN A 543 9.88 14.69 6.88
CA GLN A 543 10.54 14.64 8.20
C GLN A 543 12.07 14.52 8.11
N TYR A 544 12.60 14.52 6.89
CA TYR A 544 14.01 14.44 6.56
C TYR A 544 14.32 15.34 5.36
N GLU A 545 15.56 15.83 5.28
CA GLU A 545 16.07 16.53 4.10
C GLU A 545 16.26 15.57 2.92
N PRO A 546 16.22 16.04 1.66
CA PRO A 546 16.32 15.21 0.45
C PRO A 546 17.77 14.80 0.14
N GLU A 547 18.42 14.15 1.10
CA GLU A 547 19.80 13.67 1.05
C GLU A 547 19.95 12.25 1.63
N TRP A 548 21.01 11.54 1.23
CA TRP A 548 21.33 10.23 1.80
C TRP A 548 22.08 10.39 3.11
N PRO A 549 21.68 9.71 4.22
CA PRO A 549 22.34 9.88 5.51
C PRO A 549 23.81 9.47 5.46
N GLU A 550 24.68 10.33 5.97
CA GLU A 550 26.10 10.03 6.12
C GLU A 550 26.37 9.08 7.30
N GLY A 551 27.37 8.20 7.17
CA GLY A 551 27.93 7.45 8.30
C GLY A 551 27.09 6.33 8.92
N GLU A 552 25.84 6.10 8.47
CA GLU A 552 24.99 4.99 8.97
C GLU A 552 25.38 3.59 8.46
N VAL A 553 26.42 3.48 7.61
CA VAL A 553 26.94 2.18 7.17
C VAL A 553 27.71 1.51 8.31
N GLY A 554 27.00 0.72 9.12
CA GLY A 554 27.59 -0.18 10.13
C GLY A 554 27.65 0.35 11.56
N LYS A 555 27.15 1.56 11.85
CA LYS A 555 26.93 1.98 13.25
C LYS A 555 25.63 1.38 13.79
N ALA A 556 25.75 0.46 14.73
CA ALA A 556 24.60 -0.02 15.49
C ALA A 556 23.97 1.14 16.26
N ALA A 557 22.64 1.24 16.25
CA ALA A 557 21.93 2.14 17.14
C ALA A 557 22.14 1.67 18.60
N GLU A 558 23.00 2.37 19.33
CA GLU A 558 23.07 2.22 20.78
C GLU A 558 21.70 2.57 21.37
N GLY A 559 21.04 1.57 21.97
CA GLY A 559 19.71 1.75 22.52
C GLY A 559 19.73 2.79 23.64
N ILE A 560 18.82 3.77 23.57
CA ILE A 560 18.63 4.75 24.66
C ILE A 560 17.91 4.06 25.84
N THR A 561 18.64 3.17 26.51
CA THR A 561 18.21 2.52 27.75
C THR A 561 18.44 3.48 28.92
N SER A 562 17.41 4.29 29.18
CA SER A 562 17.11 4.89 30.48
C SER A 562 18.29 5.43 31.32
N ARG A 563 18.48 6.76 31.30
CA ARG A 563 18.92 7.50 32.49
C ARG A 563 17.93 8.63 32.77
N MET A 564 17.32 8.60 33.95
CA MET A 564 16.57 9.73 34.52
C MET A 564 17.56 10.78 35.01
N GLY A 565 17.27 12.08 34.85
CA GLY A 565 18.19 13.12 35.36
C GLY A 565 17.86 14.57 34.99
N THR A 566 16.81 15.12 35.60
CA THR A 566 16.63 16.58 35.85
C THR A 566 16.34 17.49 34.63
N PRO A 567 15.35 18.40 34.70
CA PRO A 567 15.01 19.29 33.59
C PRO A 567 15.84 20.58 33.59
N TRP A 568 15.99 21.19 32.41
CA TRP A 568 16.46 22.57 32.26
C TRP A 568 15.46 23.40 31.43
N ARG A 569 15.23 24.62 31.91
CA ARG A 569 14.51 25.70 31.23
C ARG A 569 15.49 26.70 30.64
N ASP A 570 14.97 27.56 29.76
CA ASP A 570 15.44 28.91 29.47
C ASP A 570 16.90 29.10 29.00
N VAL A 571 17.11 29.06 27.68
CA VAL A 571 17.98 30.05 27.01
C VAL A 571 17.25 30.62 25.79
N MET A 572 16.55 31.73 26.00
CA MET A 572 16.28 32.72 24.96
C MET A 572 17.29 33.86 25.11
N ASN A 573 17.59 34.55 24.01
CA ASN A 573 18.47 35.72 23.90
C ASN A 573 19.99 35.49 24.04
N ASN A 574 20.71 35.64 22.91
CA ASN A 574 21.77 36.64 22.83
C ASN A 574 21.91 37.15 21.36
N PRO A 575 21.72 38.46 21.08
CA PRO A 575 21.74 38.99 19.71
C PRO A 575 22.94 39.91 19.38
N TYR A 576 23.66 39.63 18.28
CA TYR A 576 24.45 40.63 17.53
C TYR A 576 24.41 40.25 16.03
N VAL A 577 23.72 40.99 15.14
CA VAL A 577 24.00 42.32 14.54
C VAL A 577 24.71 42.20 13.17
N ARG A 578 24.20 42.98 12.19
CA ARG A 578 24.53 42.94 10.76
C ARG A 578 25.81 43.71 10.40
N ALA A 579 26.48 43.30 9.32
CA ALA A 579 27.15 44.20 8.37
C ALA A 579 27.16 43.58 6.94
N PRO A 580 27.02 44.35 5.84
CA PRO A 580 27.05 43.86 4.44
C PRO A 580 28.30 44.34 3.67
N VAL A 581 28.17 44.59 2.34
CA VAL A 581 29.11 45.31 1.40
C VAL A 581 30.13 44.39 0.66
N PRO A 582 30.41 44.56 -0.67
CA PRO A 582 29.65 45.18 -1.78
C PRO A 582 29.57 44.30 -3.06
N ALA A 583 28.98 44.85 -4.13
CA ALA A 583 29.23 44.42 -5.53
C ALA A 583 30.11 45.46 -6.27
N ARG A 584 30.76 45.08 -7.39
CA ARG A 584 31.41 46.03 -8.32
C ARG A 584 31.59 45.48 -9.75
N GLU A 585 31.32 46.34 -10.72
CA GLU A 585 31.68 46.22 -12.14
C GLU A 585 33.14 46.78 -12.35
N THR A 586 33.84 46.75 -13.50
CA THR A 586 33.49 46.51 -14.93
C THR A 586 34.75 46.26 -15.80
N ALA A 587 34.58 45.67 -16.99
CA ALA A 587 35.30 45.91 -18.27
C ALA A 587 36.80 45.51 -18.50
N GLY A 588 37.14 45.28 -19.79
CA GLY A 588 38.50 45.07 -20.35
C GLY A 588 38.78 43.63 -20.87
N GLU A 589 38.25 43.20 -22.03
CA GLU A 589 38.74 43.40 -23.42
C GLU A 589 39.99 42.59 -23.88
N ARG A 590 39.81 41.81 -24.97
CA ARG A 590 40.79 41.42 -26.03
C ARG A 590 42.01 40.56 -25.62
N ASP A 591 42.63 39.74 -26.49
CA ASP A 591 42.35 39.27 -27.86
C ASP A 591 43.11 37.95 -28.11
N GLY A 592 42.87 37.24 -29.23
CA GLY A 592 43.80 36.23 -29.77
C GLY A 592 43.23 34.81 -29.94
N GLY A 593 42.94 34.43 -31.19
CA GLY A 593 42.30 33.14 -31.51
C GLY A 593 43.24 31.96 -31.79
N GLY A 594 42.68 30.74 -31.79
CA GLY A 594 43.35 29.51 -32.21
C GLY A 594 42.36 28.34 -32.34
N ARG A 595 41.93 28.02 -33.57
CA ARG A 595 41.06 26.87 -33.86
C ARG A 595 41.89 25.67 -34.33
N VAL A 596 41.66 24.50 -33.74
CA VAL A 596 41.59 23.20 -34.44
C VAL A 596 40.45 22.41 -33.77
N ALA A 597 39.70 21.62 -34.54
CA ALA A 597 38.53 20.89 -34.07
C ALA A 597 38.76 19.36 -34.08
N SER A 598 38.00 18.65 -33.24
CA SER A 598 37.70 17.23 -33.37
C SER A 598 36.40 16.95 -32.59
N ASP A 599 35.35 16.54 -33.30
CA ASP A 599 33.99 16.62 -32.80
C ASP A 599 33.60 15.46 -31.86
N VAL A 600 32.78 15.78 -30.86
CA VAL A 600 31.99 14.82 -30.06
C VAL A 600 30.63 15.46 -29.80
N ASP A 601 29.55 14.86 -30.31
CA ASP A 601 28.21 15.43 -30.25
C ASP A 601 27.69 15.55 -28.81
N VAL A 602 27.59 16.79 -28.32
CA VAL A 602 26.88 17.12 -27.09
C VAL A 602 25.42 17.44 -27.42
N TRP A 603 24.50 16.62 -26.92
CA TRP A 603 23.07 16.87 -27.03
C TRP A 603 22.66 18.07 -26.16
N ASP A 604 22.52 19.23 -26.80
CA ASP A 604 21.94 20.43 -26.21
C ASP A 604 20.44 20.22 -25.94
N MET A 605 19.95 20.64 -24.77
CA MET A 605 18.54 20.55 -24.37
C MET A 605 17.78 21.88 -24.50
N SER A 606 18.22 22.78 -25.39
CA SER A 606 17.59 24.09 -25.62
C SER A 606 16.85 24.21 -26.95
N ASN A 607 15.81 23.41 -27.18
CA ASN A 607 14.70 23.73 -28.11
C ASN A 607 13.49 22.79 -27.94
N PHE A 608 12.47 23.21 -27.17
CA PHE A 608 11.12 22.60 -27.18
C PHE A 608 10.04 23.61 -26.72
N HIS A 609 9.87 24.68 -27.50
CA HIS A 609 8.67 25.51 -27.50
C HIS A 609 8.24 25.77 -28.95
N ASP A 610 6.97 26.16 -29.10
CA ASP A 610 6.25 26.45 -30.34
C ASP A 610 6.09 25.27 -31.33
N ASP A 611 4.98 24.53 -31.19
CA ASP A 611 4.26 23.96 -32.36
C ASP A 611 2.74 23.81 -32.11
N GLU A 612 2.08 24.90 -31.66
CA GLU A 612 0.61 25.02 -31.64
C GLU A 612 0.13 26.14 -32.58
N GLN A 613 0.03 25.85 -33.90
CA GLN A 613 -0.97 26.43 -34.81
C GLN A 613 -0.83 25.96 -36.28
N LYS A 614 -1.85 25.25 -36.81
CA LYS A 614 -2.60 25.59 -38.04
C LYS A 614 -3.54 24.46 -38.53
N ALA A 615 -4.82 24.54 -38.14
CA ALA A 615 -5.95 24.10 -38.96
C ALA A 615 -7.22 24.85 -38.52
N ALA A 616 -7.93 25.48 -39.45
CA ALA A 616 -9.10 26.34 -39.19
C ALA A 616 -9.85 26.62 -40.52
N PRO A 617 -11.05 27.23 -40.51
CA PRO A 617 -12.13 27.16 -39.51
C PRO A 617 -13.48 26.76 -40.14
N CYS A 618 -14.54 26.67 -39.33
CA CYS A 618 -15.90 26.97 -39.80
C CYS A 618 -16.61 27.89 -38.80
N ILE A 619 -17.27 28.94 -39.32
CA ILE A 619 -17.86 30.03 -38.54
C ILE A 619 -19.38 30.00 -38.70
N LYS A 620 -20.10 30.02 -37.56
CA LYS A 620 -21.43 30.62 -37.31
C LYS A 620 -21.90 30.26 -35.89
N CYS A 621 -22.61 31.09 -35.12
CA CYS A 621 -22.75 32.57 -35.11
C CYS A 621 -23.62 32.96 -33.89
N PHE A 622 -23.29 34.06 -33.19
CA PHE A 622 -24.17 34.81 -32.25
C PHE A 622 -24.65 34.06 -30.97
N GLU A 623 -24.98 34.70 -29.83
CA GLU A 623 -24.74 36.07 -29.34
C GLU A 623 -24.63 36.05 -27.79
N PHE A 624 -23.98 37.05 -27.18
CA PHE A 624 -23.90 37.24 -25.73
C PHE A 624 -24.95 38.26 -25.26
N LYS A 625 -25.86 37.91 -24.33
CA LYS A 625 -26.67 38.89 -23.59
C LYS A 625 -26.78 38.59 -22.10
N LEU A 626 -26.17 39.46 -21.30
CA LEU A 626 -26.45 39.64 -19.87
C LEU A 626 -27.81 40.30 -19.69
N PHE A 627 -28.56 39.91 -18.65
CA PHE A 627 -29.53 40.80 -18.01
C PHE A 627 -29.60 40.56 -16.50
N LYS A 628 -29.71 41.66 -15.74
CA LYS A 628 -30.15 41.69 -14.34
C LYS A 628 -31.50 42.41 -14.29
N SER A 629 -32.39 41.97 -13.41
CA SER A 629 -33.47 42.79 -12.86
C SER A 629 -33.99 42.16 -11.57
N GLU A 630 -34.13 42.95 -10.51
CA GLU A 630 -34.85 42.56 -9.29
C GLU A 630 -36.33 42.99 -9.40
N ASP A 631 -37.09 42.71 -8.32
CA ASP A 631 -38.32 43.40 -7.90
C ASP A 631 -39.72 43.12 -8.55
N LEU A 632 -40.52 42.34 -7.79
CA LEU A 632 -41.68 42.80 -6.97
C LEU A 632 -43.18 42.57 -7.37
N TRP A 633 -44.00 42.32 -6.31
CA TRP A 633 -45.49 42.38 -6.14
C TRP A 633 -46.42 41.44 -6.99
N ARG A 634 -47.58 40.89 -6.52
CA ARG A 634 -48.07 40.48 -5.16
C ARG A 634 -49.42 39.67 -5.21
N THR A 635 -49.61 38.71 -4.27
CA THR A 635 -50.88 38.21 -3.61
C THR A 635 -52.15 37.74 -4.36
N ALA A 636 -52.62 36.52 -4.01
CA ALA A 636 -53.99 36.15 -3.52
C ALA A 636 -54.06 34.61 -3.21
N THR A 637 -54.30 34.05 -2.00
CA THR A 637 -55.53 33.93 -1.13
C THR A 637 -56.71 33.17 -1.76
N LYS A 638 -57.48 32.26 -1.10
CA LYS A 638 -57.50 31.67 0.29
C LYS A 638 -58.56 30.54 0.37
N SER A 639 -58.39 29.52 1.24
CA SER A 639 -59.52 28.78 1.86
C SER A 639 -59.12 28.13 3.22
N LYS A 640 -60.11 27.82 4.08
CA LYS A 640 -60.04 27.07 5.36
C LYS A 640 -61.11 25.96 5.29
N GLY A 641 -61.19 24.88 6.08
CA GLY A 641 -60.53 24.30 7.28
C GLY A 641 -61.30 22.98 7.60
N PRO A 642 -61.50 22.51 8.85
CA PRO A 642 -60.74 22.67 10.10
C PRO A 642 -60.42 21.34 10.86
N VAL A 643 -59.47 21.43 11.82
CA VAL A 643 -59.13 20.60 13.02
C VAL A 643 -60.03 19.38 13.36
N LEU A 644 -59.48 18.17 13.64
CA LEU A 644 -59.03 17.55 14.93
C LEU A 644 -58.57 16.09 14.58
N ASN A 645 -57.76 15.28 15.28
CA ASN A 645 -56.87 15.27 16.47
C ASN A 645 -55.92 14.02 16.31
N ASN A 646 -54.96 13.59 17.16
CA ASN A 646 -54.46 13.94 18.51
C ASN A 646 -52.95 13.53 18.64
N PRO A 647 -52.10 14.15 19.50
CA PRO A 647 -50.69 13.75 19.67
C PRO A 647 -50.34 13.15 21.06
N GLY A 648 -49.20 12.46 21.15
CA GLY A 648 -48.57 11.99 22.41
C GLY A 648 -47.06 12.31 22.43
N PRO A 649 -46.49 12.85 23.53
CA PRO A 649 -45.11 13.38 23.54
C PRO A 649 -44.09 12.48 24.25
N TRP A 650 -42.83 12.52 23.78
CA TRP A 650 -41.64 12.30 24.60
C TRP A 650 -40.58 13.35 24.22
N ALA A 651 -39.89 13.92 25.22
CA ALA A 651 -39.11 15.13 25.07
C ALA A 651 -37.59 14.90 25.14
N THR A 652 -36.85 15.72 24.42
CA THR A 652 -35.40 15.90 24.55
C THR A 652 -35.05 16.65 25.83
N CYS A 653 -33.92 16.32 26.46
CA CYS A 653 -32.98 17.38 26.87
C CYS A 653 -31.55 16.85 27.06
N SER A 654 -30.58 17.74 26.88
CA SER A 654 -29.15 17.55 27.14
C SER A 654 -28.65 18.64 28.10
N GLN A 655 -27.61 18.33 28.89
CA GLN A 655 -26.51 19.21 29.37
C GLN A 655 -25.84 18.56 30.60
N LEU A 656 -24.53 18.31 30.57
CA LEU A 656 -23.44 19.23 30.94
C LEU A 656 -23.48 19.71 32.39
N THR A 657 -22.43 19.35 33.14
CA THR A 657 -22.05 20.01 34.40
C THR A 657 -20.53 19.93 34.58
N LYS A 658 -19.96 20.93 35.26
CA LYS A 658 -18.55 21.03 35.66
C LYS A 658 -18.54 21.40 37.15
N VAL A 659 -17.61 20.81 37.92
CA VAL A 659 -16.76 21.45 38.97
C VAL A 659 -17.53 22.19 40.11
N GLU A 660 -17.32 21.95 41.41
CA GLU A 660 -16.02 21.92 42.13
C GLU A 660 -16.01 21.05 43.42
N PHE A 661 -14.96 21.19 44.24
CA PHE A 661 -14.57 20.36 45.41
C PHE A 661 -15.37 20.63 46.71
N SER A 662 -15.42 19.64 47.63
CA SER A 662 -14.72 19.71 48.95
C SER A 662 -14.81 18.44 49.84
N CYS A 663 -13.67 18.10 50.46
CA CYS A 663 -13.39 17.32 51.69
C CYS A 663 -14.23 16.10 52.20
N ALA A 664 -13.53 14.95 52.30
CA ALA A 664 -13.39 14.03 53.46
C ALA A 664 -14.64 13.51 54.23
N THR A 665 -14.77 12.19 54.46
CA THR A 665 -13.93 11.47 55.45
C THR A 665 -13.97 9.92 55.30
N ASN A 666 -13.11 9.24 56.08
CA ASN A 666 -12.96 7.77 56.24
C ASN A 666 -14.30 6.98 56.33
N SER A 667 -14.38 5.68 56.00
CA SER A 667 -13.48 4.63 56.50
C SER A 667 -13.67 3.21 55.90
N LYS A 668 -12.67 2.35 56.19
CA LYS A 668 -12.69 0.87 56.34
C LYS A 668 -12.77 -0.05 55.09
N ARG A 669 -11.80 -0.97 55.06
CA ARG A 669 -11.69 -2.20 54.25
C ARG A 669 -12.64 -3.30 54.79
N VAL A 670 -12.82 -4.38 54.02
CA VAL A 670 -12.43 -5.77 54.41
C VAL A 670 -12.51 -6.73 53.21
N THR A 671 -11.66 -7.76 53.19
CA THR A 671 -11.62 -8.89 52.22
C THR A 671 -11.91 -10.21 52.97
N PRO A 672 -12.57 -11.20 52.35
CA PRO A 672 -11.88 -12.34 51.69
C PRO A 672 -12.59 -12.76 50.37
N ASN A 673 -12.08 -13.61 49.45
CA ASN A 673 -11.04 -14.66 49.37
C ASN A 673 -11.50 -16.13 49.63
N GLN A 674 -11.31 -16.96 48.60
CA GLN A 674 -11.13 -18.44 48.58
C GLN A 674 -12.27 -19.44 48.92
N ALA A 675 -12.65 -20.27 47.92
CA ALA A 675 -12.29 -21.72 47.79
C ALA A 675 -13.40 -22.75 47.43
N ASN A 676 -12.95 -23.84 46.77
CA ASN A 676 -13.46 -25.23 46.73
C ASN A 676 -14.63 -25.72 45.81
N HIS A 677 -14.24 -26.19 44.61
CA HIS A 677 -14.14 -27.62 44.21
C HIS A 677 -15.37 -28.60 44.04
N VAL A 678 -15.62 -28.96 42.75
CA VAL A 678 -16.08 -30.28 42.17
C VAL A 678 -17.55 -30.75 42.46
N PRO A 679 -18.10 -31.81 41.80
CA PRO A 679 -18.86 -31.71 40.54
C PRO A 679 -20.31 -32.24 40.60
N SER A 680 -21.05 -32.14 39.47
CA SER A 680 -21.97 -33.20 39.02
C SER A 680 -22.28 -33.13 37.51
N THR A 681 -22.62 -34.27 36.91
CA THR A 681 -22.93 -34.43 35.47
C THR A 681 -24.40 -34.78 35.24
N VAL A 682 -25.13 -33.89 34.57
CA VAL A 682 -26.43 -34.11 33.90
C VAL A 682 -26.47 -33.10 32.73
N GLY A 683 -27.03 -33.34 31.55
CA GLY A 683 -27.69 -34.53 31.02
C GLY A 683 -28.99 -34.17 30.27
N ASN A 684 -29.01 -34.42 28.96
CA ASN A 684 -30.16 -34.35 28.03
C ASN A 684 -30.71 -32.98 27.56
N ILE A 685 -30.67 -32.82 26.22
CA ILE A 685 -31.81 -32.54 25.32
C ILE A 685 -32.71 -31.32 25.66
N LEU A 686 -32.47 -30.21 24.96
CA LEU A 686 -33.28 -29.84 23.78
C LEU A 686 -32.45 -29.00 22.80
#